data_AF-A0AAD5S0K8-F1
#
_entry.id   AF-A0AAD5S0K8-F1
#
_cell.length_a   1.000
_cell.length_b   1.000
_cell.length_c   1.000
_cell.angle_alpha   90.00
_cell.angle_beta   90.00
_cell.angle_gamma   90.00
#
_symmetry.space_group_name_H-M   'P 1'
#
loop_
_entity.id
_entity.type
_entity.pdbx_description
1 polymer ?
#
loop_
_entity_poly.entity_id
_entity_poly.type
_entity_poly.pdbx_seq_one_letter_code
_entity_poly.pdbx_strand_id
1 'polypeptide(L)'
;MLGLFANVLYIPALTIFVSAISYCGGEEGGMSCWRGEHLFPSIATVVISVIFFCLVLAVAATFFDPDPKEKDIESRPHSRLDVLYVACRTVLIVMQTVLQTYGDPDGKLNKWIMAITCVVASVSLAFAYTWVSILTPTISHLSKTQLTNDQKYMPYYHFRWSLFRAALQTNFAWASLCCVFTLIRPHSDIGIIYVLLIPFILLFSILITHARRRSIEKMSPADCDALTLELRVRFGLESRSLLFRPPPKTNLTLTTASPGDLGYDPSTASTTTTTSADEDRKLLDDLNNFYVAGMKNIANSCLVHVFAGQFQLLQMGNKAQCLSLYTKSEGFAERMDEAFMIFRRKRMLNERYAGGDVIDFIAFEQNMAQARKHERRATTAVLQFWSELLRKRPSFRRLQLHGASISSAVSLAQQHFIALIKLSPNSPNVYRLYGRFLMNVLNDQKQGQELVDHADELEESLAREGDGDIAEEAYEDERGEVRSGLVNPLSENNAVLTISGEIGCLGIIMSVNSAALKLFNYRKPDLLHKNIDMIVPSPFREAHDDLLKRYLDTGYAKVIDRPRQVLSVHSTGYIMTTSLLVKQLTSPDGKISFMGIMTRILEKPDEEFIITDENLFVLHITRGITELFGEVPEDLRNGRKVALGSWLEGCEVGKVGDFTGKSRKK
;
A
#
# COMPACT_ATOMS: atom_id res chain seq x y z
N MET A 1 8.86 -20.62 -16.11
CA MET A 1 9.11 -20.84 -17.57
C MET A 1 9.92 -19.71 -18.19
N LEU A 2 9.40 -18.47 -18.29
CA LEU A 2 10.15 -17.35 -18.90
C LEU A 2 11.47 -17.01 -18.19
N GLY A 3 11.52 -17.04 -16.86
CA GLY A 3 12.76 -16.81 -16.10
C GLY A 3 13.85 -17.87 -16.36
N LEU A 4 13.46 -19.13 -16.60
CA LEU A 4 14.40 -20.21 -16.93
C LEU A 4 15.01 -20.01 -18.32
N PHE A 5 14.20 -19.54 -19.28
CA PHE A 5 14.68 -19.16 -20.61
C PHE A 5 15.62 -17.95 -20.59
N ALA A 6 15.28 -16.92 -19.82
CA ALA A 6 16.06 -15.69 -19.72
C ALA A 6 17.38 -15.86 -18.92
N ASN A 7 17.43 -16.77 -17.95
CA ASN A 7 18.60 -16.92 -17.07
C ASN A 7 19.47 -18.14 -17.43
N VAL A 8 18.88 -19.33 -17.57
CA VAL A 8 19.63 -20.58 -17.72
C VAL A 8 19.92 -20.87 -19.20
N LEU A 9 18.88 -20.83 -20.04
CA LEU A 9 18.98 -21.18 -21.46
C LEU A 9 19.52 -20.04 -22.33
N TYR A 10 19.79 -18.87 -21.75
CA TYR A 10 20.26 -17.71 -22.51
C TYR A 10 21.62 -17.93 -23.18
N ILE A 11 22.63 -18.46 -22.47
CA ILE A 11 23.94 -18.75 -23.08
C ILE A 11 23.77 -19.78 -24.20
N PRO A 12 23.21 -20.98 -23.96
CA PRO A 12 23.13 -21.99 -25.01
C PRO A 12 22.35 -21.50 -26.24
N ALA A 13 21.21 -20.82 -26.04
CA ALA A 13 20.40 -20.33 -27.15
C ALA A 13 21.12 -19.24 -27.96
N LEU A 14 21.70 -18.24 -27.31
CA LEU A 14 22.44 -17.18 -28.01
C LEU A 14 23.67 -17.75 -28.72
N THR A 15 24.41 -18.66 -28.09
CA THR A 15 25.58 -19.31 -28.71
C THR A 15 25.17 -20.09 -29.96
N ILE A 16 24.02 -20.79 -29.96
CA ILE A 16 23.52 -21.49 -31.16
C ILE A 16 23.18 -20.50 -32.28
N PHE A 17 22.50 -19.40 -31.95
CA PHE A 17 22.13 -18.42 -32.99
C PHE A 17 23.35 -17.71 -33.58
N VAL A 18 24.34 -17.39 -32.75
CA VAL A 18 25.56 -16.74 -33.21
C VAL A 18 26.51 -17.73 -33.88
N SER A 19 26.53 -19.01 -33.49
CA SER A 19 27.34 -20.03 -34.16
C SER A 19 26.82 -20.41 -35.55
N ALA A 20 25.51 -20.28 -35.79
CA ALA A 20 24.94 -20.38 -37.13
C ALA A 20 25.50 -19.31 -38.09
N ILE A 21 26.02 -18.20 -37.56
CA ILE A 21 26.71 -17.14 -38.30
C ILE A 21 28.23 -17.41 -38.38
N SER A 22 28.78 -18.20 -37.44
CA SER A 22 30.21 -18.52 -37.40
C SER A 22 30.67 -19.56 -38.42
N TYR A 23 29.79 -20.47 -38.83
CA TYR A 23 30.16 -21.58 -39.74
C TYR A 23 30.38 -21.15 -41.20
N CYS A 24 30.50 -19.85 -41.43
CA CYS A 24 30.31 -19.17 -42.71
C CYS A 24 31.62 -18.78 -43.43
N GLY A 25 32.77 -19.34 -43.04
CA GLY A 25 34.07 -18.88 -43.55
C GLY A 25 35.25 -19.85 -43.41
N GLY A 26 35.03 -21.16 -43.31
CA GLY A 26 36.12 -22.14 -43.29
C GLY A 26 36.69 -22.40 -44.69
N GLU A 27 38.00 -22.23 -44.86
CA GLU A 27 38.72 -22.74 -46.03
C GLU A 27 38.72 -24.28 -46.02
N GLU A 28 38.41 -24.86 -47.17
CA GLU A 28 38.13 -26.28 -47.44
C GLU A 28 36.72 -26.78 -47.04
N GLY A 29 35.71 -26.38 -47.84
CA GLY A 29 34.34 -26.93 -47.78
C GLY A 29 33.30 -26.08 -47.04
N GLY A 30 33.65 -24.88 -46.57
CA GLY A 30 32.74 -23.97 -45.89
C GLY A 30 31.63 -23.40 -46.79
N MET A 31 30.39 -23.40 -46.31
CA MET A 31 29.25 -22.79 -47.00
C MET A 31 29.42 -21.26 -47.08
N SER A 32 29.23 -20.67 -48.26
CA SER A 32 29.27 -19.21 -48.44
C SER A 32 28.00 -18.56 -47.89
N CYS A 33 27.97 -18.26 -46.60
CA CYS A 33 26.91 -17.41 -46.07
C CYS A 33 27.06 -16.01 -46.66
N TRP A 34 25.93 -15.30 -46.82
CA TRP A 34 25.84 -14.02 -47.53
C TRP A 34 25.83 -14.09 -49.06
N ARG A 35 25.84 -15.29 -49.66
CA ARG A 35 25.61 -15.48 -51.11
C ARG A 35 24.78 -16.75 -51.38
N GLY A 36 24.07 -16.77 -52.51
CA GLY A 36 23.28 -17.92 -52.95
C GLY A 36 22.11 -18.28 -52.01
N GLU A 37 21.79 -19.56 -51.91
CA GLU A 37 20.65 -20.08 -51.12
C GLU A 37 20.78 -19.87 -49.60
N HIS A 38 21.99 -19.58 -49.11
CA HIS A 38 22.26 -19.38 -47.68
C HIS A 38 22.14 -17.93 -47.20
N LEU A 39 21.91 -16.96 -48.11
CA LEU A 39 21.72 -15.55 -47.75
C LEU A 39 20.51 -15.35 -46.82
N PHE A 40 19.38 -15.99 -47.14
CA PHE A 40 18.14 -15.83 -46.38
C PHE A 40 18.24 -16.42 -44.96
N PRO A 41 18.73 -17.67 -44.76
CA PRO A 41 18.98 -18.22 -43.43
C PRO A 41 19.90 -17.35 -42.56
N SER A 42 20.98 -16.79 -43.10
CA SER A 42 21.92 -15.94 -42.34
C SER A 42 21.31 -14.60 -41.92
N ILE A 43 20.48 -13.98 -42.77
CA ILE A 43 19.74 -12.78 -42.39
C ILE A 43 18.70 -13.11 -41.31
N ALA A 44 18.00 -14.23 -41.46
CA ALA A 44 16.99 -14.68 -40.49
C ALA A 44 17.61 -14.95 -39.11
N THR A 45 18.78 -15.58 -39.00
CA THR A 45 19.43 -15.85 -37.71
C THR A 45 19.87 -14.58 -36.99
N VAL A 46 20.37 -13.57 -37.71
CA VAL A 46 20.70 -12.25 -37.13
C VAL A 46 19.43 -11.58 -36.59
N VAL A 47 18.36 -11.55 -37.38
CA VAL A 47 17.08 -10.96 -36.96
C VAL A 47 16.51 -11.68 -35.74
N ILE A 48 16.52 -13.01 -35.74
CA ILE A 48 16.05 -13.83 -34.61
C ILE A 48 16.90 -13.57 -33.36
N SER A 49 18.22 -13.42 -33.50
CA SER A 49 19.13 -13.11 -32.39
C SER A 49 18.82 -11.75 -31.75
N VAL A 50 18.57 -10.72 -32.57
CA VAL A 50 18.20 -9.39 -32.09
C VAL A 50 16.84 -9.43 -31.39
N ILE A 51 15.85 -10.10 -31.98
CA ILE A 51 14.53 -10.27 -31.37
C ILE A 51 14.64 -11.02 -30.04
N PHE A 52 15.41 -12.11 -30.00
CA PHE A 52 15.63 -12.91 -28.79
C PHE A 52 16.30 -12.07 -27.69
N PHE A 53 17.33 -11.29 -28.04
CA PHE A 53 17.98 -10.37 -27.10
C PHE A 53 17.01 -9.32 -26.56
N CYS A 54 16.25 -8.66 -27.43
CA CYS A 54 15.24 -7.68 -27.01
C CYS A 54 14.17 -8.30 -26.11
N LEU A 55 13.73 -9.53 -26.40
CA LEU A 55 12.77 -10.26 -25.58
C LEU A 55 13.36 -10.58 -24.20
N VAL A 56 14.60 -11.07 -24.14
CA VAL A 56 15.26 -11.38 -22.86
C VAL A 56 15.52 -10.11 -22.05
N LEU A 57 15.91 -8.99 -22.69
CA LEU A 57 16.01 -7.69 -22.02
C LEU A 57 14.66 -7.24 -21.46
N ALA A 58 13.58 -7.39 -22.21
CA ALA A 58 12.24 -7.06 -21.74
C ALA A 58 11.82 -7.94 -20.56
N VAL A 59 12.09 -9.25 -20.61
CA VAL A 59 11.85 -10.18 -19.50
C VAL A 59 12.69 -9.78 -18.29
N ALA A 60 13.98 -9.51 -18.47
CA ALA A 60 14.86 -9.07 -17.38
C ALA A 60 14.38 -7.75 -16.76
N ALA A 61 13.97 -6.77 -17.56
CA ALA A 61 13.46 -5.48 -17.08
C ALA A 61 12.09 -5.59 -16.36
N THR A 62 11.28 -6.60 -16.68
CA THR A 62 9.95 -6.78 -16.10
C THR A 62 9.90 -7.77 -14.95
N PHE A 63 10.87 -8.70 -14.87
CA PHE A 63 10.94 -9.75 -13.85
C PHE A 63 11.66 -9.27 -12.57
N PHE A 64 10.86 -8.72 -11.66
CA PHE A 64 11.22 -8.44 -10.27
C PHE A 64 10.05 -8.78 -9.34
N ASP A 65 10.30 -9.06 -8.07
CA ASP A 65 9.25 -9.36 -7.09
C ASP A 65 9.30 -8.31 -5.99
N PRO A 66 8.40 -7.30 -5.99
CA PRO A 66 8.50 -6.19 -5.06
C PRO A 66 8.07 -6.55 -3.63
N ASP A 67 7.56 -7.75 -3.40
CA ASP A 67 7.27 -8.26 -2.07
C ASP A 67 8.50 -9.02 -1.52
N PRO A 68 9.16 -8.52 -0.46
CA PRO A 68 10.27 -9.20 0.18
C PRO A 68 9.86 -10.51 0.88
N LYS A 69 8.55 -10.76 1.05
CA LYS A 69 8.03 -11.95 1.75
C LYS A 69 7.86 -13.16 0.84
N GLU A 70 8.10 -12.99 -0.46
CA GLU A 70 8.08 -14.10 -1.39
C GLU A 70 9.12 -15.14 -0.96
N LYS A 71 8.80 -16.43 -1.09
CA LYS A 71 9.71 -17.52 -0.66
C LYS A 71 11.01 -17.57 -1.48
N ASP A 72 11.06 -16.85 -2.59
CA ASP A 72 12.22 -16.83 -3.47
C ASP A 72 13.36 -15.99 -2.89
N ILE A 73 14.53 -16.61 -2.78
CA ILE A 73 15.76 -15.95 -2.31
C ILE A 73 16.28 -14.92 -3.33
N GLU A 74 15.87 -15.03 -4.59
CA GLU A 74 16.19 -14.09 -5.67
C GLU A 74 15.25 -12.88 -5.74
N SER A 75 14.31 -12.75 -4.81
CA SER A 75 13.37 -11.63 -4.71
C SER A 75 14.08 -10.26 -4.57
N ARG A 76 13.53 -9.25 -5.24
CA ARG A 76 14.15 -7.93 -5.42
C ARG A 76 13.13 -6.84 -5.82
N PRO A 77 13.32 -5.58 -5.42
CA PRO A 77 12.36 -4.51 -5.69
C PRO A 77 12.35 -3.98 -7.12
N HIS A 78 13.44 -4.19 -7.87
CA HIS A 78 13.61 -3.80 -9.27
C HIS A 78 14.72 -4.63 -9.93
N SER A 79 14.76 -4.67 -11.26
CA SER A 79 15.68 -5.54 -12.03
C SER A 79 16.68 -4.79 -12.92
N ARG A 80 16.93 -3.49 -12.67
CA ARG A 80 17.92 -2.68 -13.42
C ARG A 80 19.30 -3.35 -13.53
N LEU A 81 19.77 -4.00 -12.46
CA LEU A 81 21.07 -4.67 -12.44
C LEU A 81 21.10 -5.99 -13.23
N ASP A 82 19.96 -6.66 -13.39
CA ASP A 82 19.84 -7.85 -14.25
C ASP A 82 19.91 -7.49 -15.73
N VAL A 83 19.34 -6.34 -16.11
CA VAL A 83 19.49 -5.78 -17.46
C VAL A 83 20.97 -5.56 -17.78
N LEU A 84 21.73 -4.98 -16.84
CA LEU A 84 23.18 -4.83 -16.97
C LEU A 84 23.89 -6.19 -17.06
N TYR A 85 23.51 -7.16 -16.24
CA TYR A 85 24.08 -8.50 -16.27
C TYR A 85 23.85 -9.21 -17.61
N VAL A 86 22.63 -9.13 -18.16
CA VAL A 86 22.29 -9.68 -19.48
C VAL A 86 23.07 -8.97 -20.58
N ALA A 87 23.18 -7.63 -20.54
CA ALA A 87 24.00 -6.88 -21.50
C ALA A 87 25.48 -7.31 -21.44
N CYS A 88 26.04 -7.37 -20.23
CA CYS A 88 27.29 -8.02 -19.83
C CYS A 88 27.58 -9.30 -20.63
N ARG A 89 26.69 -10.26 -20.38
CA ARG A 89 26.76 -11.63 -20.89
C ARG A 89 26.65 -11.69 -22.41
N THR A 90 25.79 -10.87 -22.99
CA THR A 90 25.57 -10.79 -24.45
C THR A 90 26.83 -10.31 -25.16
N VAL A 91 27.46 -9.24 -24.66
CA VAL A 91 28.71 -8.70 -25.23
C VAL A 91 29.81 -9.77 -25.19
N LEU A 92 29.96 -10.49 -24.08
CA LEU A 92 30.96 -11.54 -23.96
C LEU A 92 30.73 -12.70 -24.92
N ILE A 93 29.49 -13.17 -25.07
CA ILE A 93 29.15 -14.29 -25.98
C ILE A 93 29.37 -13.88 -27.43
N VAL A 94 28.87 -12.70 -27.84
CA VAL A 94 29.02 -12.19 -29.21
C VAL A 94 30.50 -11.96 -29.51
N MET A 95 31.26 -11.36 -28.60
CA MET A 95 32.68 -11.14 -28.79
C MET A 95 33.45 -12.46 -28.92
N GLN A 96 33.17 -13.44 -28.04
CA GLN A 96 33.80 -14.76 -28.08
C GLN A 96 33.57 -15.46 -29.41
N THR A 97 32.33 -15.49 -29.87
CA THR A 97 31.94 -16.18 -31.11
C THR A 97 32.50 -15.46 -32.33
N VAL A 98 32.44 -14.14 -32.41
CA VAL A 98 33.00 -13.36 -33.52
C VAL A 98 34.51 -13.55 -33.63
N LEU A 99 35.25 -13.50 -32.51
CA LEU A 99 36.71 -13.66 -32.52
C LEU A 99 37.15 -15.08 -32.83
N GLN A 100 36.36 -16.10 -32.47
CA GLN A 100 36.62 -17.49 -32.90
C GLN A 100 36.35 -17.72 -34.40
N THR A 101 35.50 -16.89 -35.01
CA THR A 101 35.05 -17.06 -36.40
C THR A 101 35.95 -16.36 -37.41
N TYR A 102 36.16 -15.06 -37.19
CA TYR A 102 36.79 -14.18 -38.17
C TYR A 102 38.23 -13.83 -37.79
N GLY A 103 38.63 -14.18 -36.57
CA GLY A 103 39.98 -13.98 -36.08
C GLY A 103 40.82 -15.24 -36.30
N ASP A 104 42.11 -15.05 -36.60
CA ASP A 104 43.11 -16.10 -36.41
C ASP A 104 43.02 -16.58 -34.94
N PRO A 105 42.61 -17.84 -34.69
CA PRO A 105 42.45 -18.37 -33.33
C PRO A 105 43.76 -18.31 -32.52
N ASP A 106 44.91 -18.28 -33.20
CA ASP A 106 46.22 -18.12 -32.60
C ASP A 106 46.79 -16.70 -32.64
N GLY A 107 46.06 -15.78 -33.27
CA GLY A 107 46.38 -14.37 -33.34
C GLY A 107 46.50 -13.75 -31.95
N LYS A 108 47.69 -13.23 -31.63
CA LYS A 108 47.96 -12.52 -30.37
C LYS A 108 46.94 -11.41 -30.11
N LEU A 109 46.53 -10.68 -31.15
CA LEU A 109 45.57 -9.57 -31.06
C LEU A 109 44.19 -10.04 -30.55
N ASN A 110 43.67 -11.16 -31.04
CA ASN A 110 42.36 -11.68 -30.66
C ASN A 110 42.32 -12.11 -29.19
N LYS A 111 43.41 -12.75 -28.73
CA LYS A 111 43.58 -13.14 -27.33
C LYS A 111 43.56 -11.90 -26.41
N TRP A 112 44.21 -10.80 -26.81
CA TRP A 112 44.17 -9.52 -26.09
C TRP A 112 42.79 -8.87 -26.07
N ILE A 113 42.09 -8.82 -27.21
CA ILE A 113 40.74 -8.24 -27.30
C ILE A 113 39.76 -8.99 -26.39
N MET A 114 39.80 -10.32 -26.39
CA MET A 114 38.99 -11.16 -25.49
C MET A 114 39.30 -10.86 -24.03
N ALA A 115 40.58 -10.86 -23.64
CA ALA A 115 40.98 -10.65 -22.25
C ALA A 115 40.57 -9.26 -21.74
N ILE A 116 40.75 -8.20 -22.55
CA ILE A 116 40.34 -6.84 -22.21
C ILE A 116 38.82 -6.75 -22.06
N THR A 117 38.06 -7.33 -23.00
CA THR A 117 36.58 -7.31 -22.95
C THR A 117 36.06 -8.04 -21.72
N CYS A 118 36.66 -9.19 -21.38
CA CYS A 118 36.36 -9.93 -20.16
C CYS A 118 36.62 -9.10 -18.90
N VAL A 119 37.77 -8.40 -18.82
CA VAL A 119 38.10 -7.53 -17.68
C VAL A 119 37.12 -6.36 -17.56
N VAL A 120 36.80 -5.68 -18.67
CA VAL A 120 35.85 -4.55 -18.64
C VAL A 120 34.48 -5.02 -18.16
N ALA A 121 33.97 -6.14 -18.67
CA ALA A 121 32.69 -6.69 -18.26
C ALA A 121 32.67 -7.15 -16.79
N SER A 122 33.70 -7.90 -16.37
CA SER A 122 33.79 -8.46 -15.02
C SER A 122 33.98 -7.41 -13.94
N VAL A 123 34.84 -6.41 -14.19
CA VAL A 123 35.09 -5.29 -13.26
C VAL A 123 33.87 -4.40 -13.16
N SER A 124 33.17 -4.14 -14.28
CA SER A 124 31.92 -3.37 -14.26
C SER A 124 30.84 -4.04 -13.40
N LEU A 125 30.70 -5.37 -13.51
CA LEU A 125 29.77 -6.14 -12.67
C LEU A 125 30.22 -6.19 -11.21
N ALA A 126 31.50 -6.47 -10.93
CA ALA A 126 32.03 -6.49 -9.57
C ALA A 126 31.86 -5.13 -8.88
N PHE A 127 32.06 -4.03 -9.62
CA PHE A 127 31.87 -2.67 -9.14
C PHE A 127 30.40 -2.37 -8.82
N ALA A 128 29.47 -2.75 -9.70
CA ALA A 128 28.04 -2.57 -9.48
C ALA A 128 27.54 -3.27 -8.19
N TYR A 129 28.12 -4.43 -7.84
CA TYR A 129 27.76 -5.19 -6.64
C TYR A 129 28.46 -4.73 -5.35
N THR A 130 29.78 -4.49 -5.38
CA THR A 130 30.58 -4.27 -4.15
C THR A 130 30.74 -2.80 -3.78
N TRP A 131 30.80 -1.90 -4.76
CA TRP A 131 31.25 -0.51 -4.65
C TRP A 131 32.56 -0.33 -3.87
N VAL A 132 33.66 -0.13 -4.61
CA VAL A 132 34.92 0.42 -4.08
C VAL A 132 35.10 1.82 -4.66
N SER A 133 34.70 2.85 -3.92
CA SER A 133 35.06 4.24 -4.22
C SER A 133 36.51 4.51 -3.80
N ILE A 134 37.48 4.08 -4.62
CA ILE A 134 38.88 4.53 -4.49
C ILE A 134 39.27 5.52 -5.61
N LEU A 135 38.48 5.66 -6.68
CA LEU A 135 38.90 6.41 -7.88
C LEU A 135 38.10 7.66 -8.26
N THR A 136 37.09 8.08 -7.51
CA THR A 136 36.37 9.35 -7.81
C THR A 136 36.03 10.19 -6.57
N PRO A 137 37.01 10.75 -5.85
CA PRO A 137 36.77 11.92 -4.99
C PRO A 137 36.91 13.27 -5.72
N THR A 138 37.43 13.31 -6.96
CA THR A 138 37.90 14.57 -7.61
C THR A 138 37.01 15.16 -8.70
N ILE A 139 35.90 14.51 -9.09
CA ILE A 139 34.97 15.05 -10.10
C ILE A 139 33.61 15.32 -9.43
N SER A 140 33.59 16.16 -8.40
CA SER A 140 32.36 16.64 -7.76
C SER A 140 31.83 17.95 -8.38
N HIS A 141 32.50 18.49 -9.40
CA HIS A 141 32.18 19.82 -9.95
C HIS A 141 31.63 19.84 -11.38
N LEU A 142 31.52 18.68 -12.06
CA LEU A 142 31.02 18.61 -13.43
C LEU A 142 29.86 17.62 -13.54
N SER A 143 28.65 18.20 -13.56
CA SER A 143 27.35 17.63 -13.87
C SER A 143 26.76 16.61 -12.88
N LYS A 144 25.67 17.04 -12.21
CA LYS A 144 24.65 16.18 -11.60
C LYS A 144 23.91 15.39 -12.69
N THR A 145 24.58 14.50 -13.41
CA THR A 145 23.90 13.58 -14.32
C THR A 145 23.28 12.45 -13.50
N GLN A 146 21.95 12.49 -13.36
CA GLN A 146 21.08 11.52 -12.68
C GLN A 146 21.24 10.06 -13.15
N LEU A 147 21.94 9.83 -14.27
CA LEU A 147 22.16 8.51 -14.88
C LEU A 147 23.19 7.63 -14.13
N THR A 148 24.07 8.22 -13.30
CA THR A 148 25.12 7.44 -12.60
C THR A 148 24.69 6.87 -11.23
N ASN A 149 23.52 7.24 -10.71
CA ASN A 149 23.05 6.78 -9.40
C ASN A 149 22.39 5.39 -9.45
N ASP A 150 21.93 4.95 -10.62
CA ASP A 150 21.26 3.65 -10.80
C ASP A 150 22.21 2.44 -10.78
N GLN A 151 23.52 2.66 -10.92
CA GLN A 151 24.55 1.61 -10.86
C GLN A 151 24.99 1.25 -9.42
N LYS A 152 24.37 1.84 -8.39
CA LYS A 152 24.86 1.84 -7.00
C LYS A 152 23.95 1.09 -6.02
N TYR A 153 23.30 0.00 -6.42
CA TYR A 153 22.25 -0.65 -5.62
C TYR A 153 22.55 -2.11 -5.24
N MET A 154 22.18 -2.53 -4.02
CA MET A 154 22.17 -3.95 -3.64
C MET A 154 20.81 -4.56 -3.99
N PRO A 155 20.70 -5.39 -5.04
CA PRO A 155 19.41 -5.73 -5.64
C PRO A 155 18.53 -6.62 -4.77
N TYR A 156 19.09 -7.58 -4.03
CA TYR A 156 18.29 -8.61 -3.38
C TYR A 156 17.85 -8.22 -1.97
N TYR A 157 16.67 -8.67 -1.56
CA TYR A 157 16.20 -8.48 -0.19
C TYR A 157 17.03 -9.24 0.82
N HIS A 158 17.41 -10.49 0.49
CA HIS A 158 18.29 -11.29 1.32
C HIS A 158 19.74 -10.80 1.20
N PHE A 159 20.28 -10.22 2.28
CA PHE A 159 21.65 -9.74 2.30
C PHE A 159 22.68 -10.85 2.04
N ARG A 160 22.42 -12.06 2.55
CA ARG A 160 23.28 -13.24 2.31
C ARG A 160 23.39 -13.59 0.82
N TRP A 161 22.31 -13.43 0.07
CA TRP A 161 22.32 -13.69 -1.38
C TRP A 161 23.07 -12.60 -2.15
N SER A 162 22.89 -11.34 -1.74
CA SER A 162 23.70 -10.22 -2.27
C SER A 162 25.19 -10.43 -2.01
N LEU A 163 25.56 -10.95 -0.84
CA LEU A 163 26.94 -11.29 -0.48
C LEU A 163 27.51 -12.38 -1.39
N PHE A 164 26.76 -13.46 -1.60
CA PHE A 164 27.15 -14.55 -2.48
C PHE A 164 27.35 -14.07 -3.93
N ARG A 165 26.40 -13.28 -4.46
CA ARG A 165 26.47 -12.72 -5.81
C ARG A 165 27.65 -11.76 -5.97
N ALA A 166 27.90 -10.89 -4.99
CA ALA A 166 29.06 -10.01 -4.98
C ALA A 166 30.38 -10.80 -5.00
N ALA A 167 30.50 -11.83 -4.17
CA ALA A 167 31.68 -12.68 -4.12
C ALA A 167 31.93 -13.41 -5.46
N LEU A 168 30.87 -13.89 -6.11
CA LEU A 168 30.94 -14.51 -7.44
C LEU A 168 31.43 -13.52 -8.50
N GLN A 169 30.94 -12.28 -8.53
CA GLN A 169 31.39 -11.27 -9.49
C GLN A 169 32.82 -10.83 -9.24
N THR A 170 33.24 -10.67 -7.98
CA THR A 170 34.63 -10.33 -7.64
C THR A 170 35.58 -11.46 -8.04
N ASN A 171 35.19 -12.73 -7.87
CA ASN A 171 35.97 -13.86 -8.36
C ASN A 171 36.07 -13.89 -9.89
N PHE A 172 34.98 -13.55 -10.60
CA PHE A 172 35.01 -13.41 -12.05
C PHE A 172 35.96 -12.29 -12.51
N ALA A 173 35.98 -11.15 -11.80
CA ALA A 173 36.94 -10.08 -12.05
C ALA A 173 38.39 -10.55 -11.83
N TRP A 174 38.65 -11.27 -10.75
CA TRP A 174 39.95 -11.86 -10.48
C TRP A 174 40.40 -12.84 -11.58
N ALA A 175 39.52 -13.76 -11.99
CA ALA A 175 39.81 -14.70 -13.08
C ALA A 175 40.16 -13.97 -14.40
N SER A 176 39.43 -12.89 -14.72
CA SER A 176 39.70 -12.11 -15.93
C SER A 176 41.06 -11.37 -15.89
N LEU A 177 41.48 -10.89 -14.71
CA LEU A 177 42.81 -10.28 -14.53
C LEU A 177 43.92 -11.32 -14.68
N CYS A 178 43.73 -12.53 -14.13
CA CYS A 178 44.65 -13.63 -14.34
C CYS A 178 44.80 -13.98 -15.84
N CYS A 179 43.71 -13.92 -16.62
CA CYS A 179 43.74 -14.14 -18.07
C CYS A 179 44.56 -13.08 -18.81
N VAL A 180 44.52 -11.81 -18.40
CA VAL A 180 45.41 -10.78 -18.98
C VAL A 180 46.87 -11.09 -18.64
N PHE A 181 47.13 -11.55 -17.41
CA PHE A 181 48.49 -11.82 -16.96
C PHE A 181 49.14 -13.00 -17.69
N THR A 182 48.37 -14.03 -18.07
CA THR A 182 48.91 -15.13 -18.91
C THR A 182 49.35 -14.64 -20.29
N LEU A 183 48.70 -13.60 -20.84
CA LEU A 183 49.10 -13.00 -22.12
C LEU A 183 50.40 -12.19 -22.00
N ILE A 184 50.67 -11.61 -20.83
CA ILE A 184 51.91 -10.88 -20.55
C ILE A 184 53.07 -11.87 -20.33
N ARG A 185 52.84 -12.98 -19.63
CA ARG A 185 53.84 -14.03 -19.37
C ARG A 185 53.35 -15.44 -19.79
N PRO A 186 53.62 -15.87 -21.04
CA PRO A 186 53.02 -17.08 -21.64
C PRO A 186 53.49 -18.45 -21.09
N HIS A 187 54.29 -18.51 -20.02
CA HIS A 187 54.75 -19.77 -19.39
C HIS A 187 54.65 -19.74 -17.86
N SER A 188 53.85 -18.82 -17.31
CA SER A 188 53.68 -18.69 -15.86
C SER A 188 52.58 -19.63 -15.37
N ASP A 189 52.80 -20.31 -14.25
CA ASP A 189 51.79 -21.11 -13.53
C ASP A 189 50.75 -20.22 -12.80
N ILE A 190 50.18 -19.25 -13.50
CA ILE A 190 49.20 -18.30 -12.94
C ILE A 190 47.94 -19.02 -12.45
N GLY A 191 47.62 -20.20 -13.00
CA GLY A 191 46.50 -21.02 -12.55
C GLY A 191 46.60 -21.38 -11.06
N ILE A 192 47.81 -21.61 -10.56
CA ILE A 192 48.06 -21.89 -9.14
C ILE A 192 47.79 -20.61 -8.31
N ILE A 193 48.26 -19.46 -8.79
CA ILE A 193 48.02 -18.15 -8.14
C ILE A 193 46.53 -17.83 -8.09
N TYR A 194 45.79 -18.10 -9.18
CA TYR A 194 44.34 -17.95 -9.22
C TYR A 194 43.69 -18.77 -8.12
N VAL A 195 43.93 -20.10 -8.09
CA VAL A 195 43.31 -21.01 -7.11
C VAL A 195 43.67 -20.67 -5.67
N LEU A 196 44.94 -20.35 -5.41
CA LEU A 196 45.41 -20.01 -4.06
C LEU A 196 44.81 -18.69 -3.52
N LEU A 197 44.54 -17.72 -4.40
CA LEU A 197 44.00 -16.43 -4.01
C LEU A 197 42.46 -16.36 -3.97
N ILE A 198 41.73 -17.37 -4.48
CA ILE A 198 40.26 -17.41 -4.41
C ILE A 198 39.75 -17.13 -2.98
N PRO A 199 40.23 -17.81 -1.91
CA PRO A 199 39.73 -17.56 -0.55
C PRO A 199 39.95 -16.11 -0.08
N PHE A 200 41.09 -15.51 -0.44
CA PHE A 200 41.43 -14.13 -0.09
C PHE A 200 40.56 -13.12 -0.86
N ILE A 201 40.31 -13.36 -2.14
CA ILE A 201 39.44 -12.52 -2.98
C ILE A 201 37.99 -12.58 -2.50
N LEU A 202 37.49 -13.77 -2.14
CA LEU A 202 36.15 -13.93 -1.57
C LEU A 202 36.03 -13.21 -0.22
N LEU A 203 37.02 -13.37 0.67
CA LEU A 203 37.06 -12.69 1.96
C LEU A 203 37.10 -11.16 1.79
N PHE A 204 37.90 -10.66 0.86
CA PHE A 204 37.97 -9.23 0.53
C PHE A 204 36.62 -8.69 0.05
N SER A 205 35.94 -9.41 -0.84
CA SER A 205 34.60 -9.05 -1.31
C SER A 205 33.58 -9.01 -0.17
N ILE A 206 33.66 -9.96 0.76
CA ILE A 206 32.78 -10.03 1.93
C ILE A 206 33.03 -8.83 2.86
N LEU A 207 34.29 -8.52 3.15
CA LEU A 207 34.69 -7.40 4.00
C LEU A 207 34.22 -6.05 3.44
N ILE A 208 34.40 -5.81 2.13
CA ILE A 208 33.92 -4.58 1.47
C ILE A 208 32.40 -4.47 1.57
N THR A 209 31.68 -5.55 1.28
CA THR A 209 30.21 -5.55 1.30
C THR A 209 29.68 -5.25 2.71
N HIS A 210 30.31 -5.81 3.75
CA HIS A 210 29.99 -5.50 5.14
C HIS A 210 30.39 -4.08 5.56
N ALA A 211 31.55 -3.58 5.14
CA ALA A 211 31.97 -2.21 5.39
C ALA A 211 30.98 -1.20 4.79
N ARG A 212 30.49 -1.48 3.58
CA ARG A 212 29.45 -0.70 2.91
C ARG A 212 28.13 -0.71 3.68
N ARG A 213 27.66 -1.87 4.13
CA ARG A 213 26.45 -1.96 4.98
C ARG A 213 26.58 -1.06 6.21
N ARG A 214 27.71 -1.15 6.93
CA ARG A 214 27.98 -0.31 8.12
C ARG A 214 28.04 1.18 7.81
N SER A 215 28.53 1.55 6.63
CA SER A 215 28.55 2.95 6.18
C SER A 215 27.14 3.47 5.92
N ILE A 216 26.31 2.71 5.21
CA ILE A 216 24.92 3.08 4.92
C ILE A 216 24.11 3.19 6.21
N GLU A 217 24.28 2.25 7.14
CA GLU A 217 23.62 2.25 8.46
C GLU A 217 23.89 3.53 9.29
N LYS A 218 24.98 4.26 9.01
CA LYS A 218 25.34 5.51 9.72
C LYS A 218 24.96 6.80 8.98
N MET A 219 24.46 6.72 7.74
CA MET A 219 24.14 7.90 6.95
C MET A 219 22.92 8.66 7.46
N SER A 220 22.95 9.99 7.33
CA SER A 220 21.83 10.87 7.65
C SER A 220 20.82 10.91 6.49
N PRO A 221 19.54 11.28 6.72
CA PRO A 221 18.55 11.42 5.65
C PRO A 221 18.90 12.49 4.60
N ALA A 222 19.77 13.45 4.92
CA ALA A 222 20.17 14.53 4.01
C ALA A 222 21.22 14.09 2.98
N ASP A 223 22.03 13.10 3.35
CA ASP A 223 23.12 12.60 2.51
C ASP A 223 22.71 11.38 1.65
N CYS A 224 21.46 10.93 1.79
CA CYS A 224 20.96 9.72 1.14
C CYS A 224 20.26 10.03 -0.19
N ASP A 225 20.69 9.37 -1.28
CA ASP A 225 19.88 9.22 -2.51
C ASP A 225 18.66 8.30 -2.28
N ALA A 226 17.68 8.32 -3.19
CA ALA A 226 16.46 7.50 -3.10
C ALA A 226 16.70 5.99 -2.87
N LEU A 227 17.69 5.43 -3.56
CA LEU A 227 18.08 4.02 -3.45
C LEU A 227 18.83 3.73 -2.14
N THR A 228 19.66 4.66 -1.68
CA THR A 228 20.41 4.53 -0.42
C THR A 228 19.47 4.65 0.78
N LEU A 229 18.45 5.51 0.68
CA LEU A 229 17.39 5.66 1.67
C LEU A 229 16.64 4.33 1.87
N GLU A 230 16.27 3.66 0.78
CA GLU A 230 15.61 2.35 0.84
C GLU A 230 16.51 1.28 1.47
N LEU A 231 17.79 1.22 1.09
CA LEU A 231 18.74 0.26 1.68
C LEU A 231 18.93 0.47 3.17
N ARG A 232 19.01 1.73 3.63
CA ARG A 232 19.12 2.05 5.05
C ARG A 232 17.92 1.53 5.83
N VAL A 233 16.71 1.70 5.29
CA VAL A 233 15.49 1.21 5.91
C VAL A 233 15.45 -0.32 5.89
N ARG A 234 15.82 -0.94 4.77
CA ARG A 234 15.92 -2.40 4.64
C ARG A 234 16.87 -3.01 5.66
N PHE A 235 18.07 -2.46 5.81
CA PHE A 235 19.04 -2.96 6.82
C PHE A 235 18.55 -2.72 8.25
N GLY A 236 17.84 -1.62 8.49
CA GLY A 236 17.15 -1.37 9.75
C GLY A 236 16.14 -2.47 10.07
N LEU A 237 15.28 -2.83 9.11
CA LEU A 237 14.30 -3.90 9.27
C LEU A 237 14.96 -5.28 9.46
N GLU A 238 16.04 -5.55 8.73
CA GLU A 238 16.77 -6.83 8.84
C GLU A 238 17.42 -7.01 10.22
N SER A 239 17.86 -5.92 10.87
CA SER A 239 18.51 -5.98 12.18
C SER A 239 17.67 -6.64 13.29
N ARG A 240 16.33 -6.56 13.19
CA ARG A 240 15.38 -7.21 14.10
C ARG A 240 14.52 -8.28 13.41
N SER A 241 14.96 -8.78 12.24
CA SER A 241 14.22 -9.78 11.44
C SER A 241 12.79 -9.36 11.06
N LEU A 242 12.51 -8.06 10.99
CA LEU A 242 11.19 -7.51 10.65
C LEU A 242 10.92 -7.51 9.14
N LEU A 243 11.95 -7.52 8.30
CA LEU A 243 11.82 -7.41 6.84
C LEU A 243 10.90 -8.50 6.24
N PHE A 244 11.03 -9.73 6.72
CA PHE A 244 10.27 -10.90 6.25
C PHE A 244 9.02 -11.18 7.10
N ARG A 245 8.81 -10.45 8.19
CA ARG A 245 7.66 -10.65 9.08
C ARG A 245 6.39 -10.12 8.38
N PRO A 246 5.24 -10.81 8.48
CA PRO A 246 3.97 -10.21 8.08
C PRO A 246 3.75 -8.90 8.84
N PRO A 247 3.07 -7.91 8.24
CA PRO A 247 2.79 -6.69 8.97
C PRO A 247 2.01 -7.10 10.23
N PRO A 248 2.25 -6.45 11.36
CA PRO A 248 1.39 -6.63 12.51
C PRO A 248 -0.08 -6.42 12.14
N LYS A 249 -0.94 -7.33 12.62
CA LYS A 249 -2.36 -7.40 12.23
C LYS A 249 -3.19 -6.23 12.78
N THR A 250 -2.78 -5.68 13.91
CA THR A 250 -3.18 -4.33 14.35
C THR A 250 -2.32 -3.35 13.54
N ASN A 251 -2.93 -2.31 12.93
CA ASN A 251 -2.17 -1.21 12.37
C ASN A 251 -1.22 -0.71 13.45
N LEU A 252 0.05 -1.08 13.39
CA LEU A 252 0.97 -1.00 14.53
C LEU A 252 1.56 0.39 14.67
N THR A 253 0.66 1.35 14.47
CA THR A 253 0.67 2.74 14.83
C THR A 253 -0.55 2.99 15.72
N LEU A 254 -0.57 2.37 16.91
CA LEU A 254 -0.65 3.22 18.10
C LEU A 254 0.59 4.12 18.09
N THR A 255 0.67 5.08 17.15
CA THR A 255 1.37 6.30 17.48
C THR A 255 0.85 6.63 18.87
N THR A 256 1.76 6.82 19.84
CA THR A 256 1.43 7.52 21.07
C THR A 256 0.38 8.57 20.71
N ALA A 257 -0.75 8.53 21.43
CA ALA A 257 -1.95 9.26 21.08
C ALA A 257 -1.60 10.62 20.43
N SER A 258 -2.11 10.88 19.24
CA SER A 258 -1.76 12.13 18.55
C SER A 258 -2.27 13.29 19.42
N PRO A 259 -1.65 14.47 19.38
CA PRO A 259 -2.23 15.65 20.02
C PRO A 259 -3.66 15.85 19.48
N GLY A 260 -4.68 15.42 20.24
CA GLY A 260 -6.08 15.35 19.82
C GLY A 260 -6.81 14.01 20.02
N ASP A 261 -6.13 12.88 20.29
CA ASP A 261 -6.80 11.62 20.66
C ASP A 261 -7.23 11.69 22.15
N LEU A 262 -8.45 11.24 22.48
CA LEU A 262 -8.95 11.18 23.86
C LEU A 262 -8.07 10.22 24.70
N GLY A 263 -7.53 10.71 25.83
CA GLY A 263 -6.61 9.94 26.69
C GLY A 263 -5.11 10.16 26.40
N TYR A 264 -4.72 11.14 25.58
CA TYR A 264 -3.30 11.50 25.40
C TYR A 264 -2.69 12.10 26.66
N ASP A 265 -1.96 11.30 27.43
CA ASP A 265 -1.12 11.78 28.52
C ASP A 265 0.36 11.82 28.09
N PRO A 266 1.00 13.01 28.01
CA PRO A 266 2.41 13.12 27.66
C PRO A 266 3.36 12.47 28.69
N SER A 267 2.88 12.13 29.88
CA SER A 267 3.69 11.54 30.98
C SER A 267 3.68 10.00 31.03
N THR A 268 2.68 9.33 30.45
CA THR A 268 2.61 7.85 30.39
C THR A 268 3.44 7.25 29.25
N ALA A 269 3.89 8.05 28.29
CA ALA A 269 4.79 7.63 27.21
C ALA A 269 6.17 7.15 27.70
N SER A 270 6.54 7.42 28.95
CA SER A 270 7.86 7.08 29.51
C SER A 270 7.87 5.91 30.51
N THR A 271 6.73 5.30 30.82
CA THR A 271 6.65 4.38 31.98
C THR A 271 5.85 3.11 31.67
N THR A 272 6.27 2.35 30.67
CA THR A 272 5.90 0.94 30.52
C THR A 272 7.16 0.12 30.33
N THR A 273 7.28 -0.96 31.10
CA THR A 273 8.34 -1.96 30.99
C THR A 273 8.48 -2.38 29.53
N THR A 274 9.59 -2.01 28.88
CA THR A 274 9.81 -2.17 27.44
C THR A 274 9.72 -3.63 27.05
N THR A 275 8.61 -4.04 26.46
CA THR A 275 8.47 -5.35 25.83
C THR A 275 9.22 -5.35 24.50
N SER A 276 9.62 -6.52 23.99
CA SER A 276 10.28 -6.61 22.66
C SER A 276 9.44 -6.00 21.53
N ALA A 277 8.10 -5.98 21.69
CA ALA A 277 7.17 -5.37 20.75
C ALA A 277 7.23 -3.84 20.76
N ASP A 278 7.46 -3.20 21.92
CA ASP A 278 7.58 -1.74 22.03
C ASP A 278 8.86 -1.22 21.35
N GLU A 279 9.93 -2.01 21.41
CA GLU A 279 11.17 -1.65 20.73
C GLU A 279 11.09 -1.88 19.20
N ASP A 280 10.43 -2.96 18.75
CA ASP A 280 10.14 -3.19 17.32
C ASP A 280 9.30 -2.04 16.76
N ARG A 281 8.30 -1.59 17.53
CA ARG A 281 7.45 -0.44 17.22
C ARG A 281 8.24 0.86 17.10
N LYS A 282 9.08 1.17 18.09
CA LYS A 282 9.94 2.35 18.07
C LYS A 282 10.86 2.36 16.85
N LEU A 283 11.42 1.20 16.50
CA LEU A 283 12.23 1.07 15.28
C LEU A 283 11.40 1.36 14.02
N LEU A 284 10.18 0.82 13.89
CA LEU A 284 9.32 1.09 12.74
C LEU A 284 8.97 2.59 12.61
N ASP A 285 8.70 3.26 13.73
CA ASP A 285 8.43 4.70 13.74
C ASP A 285 9.68 5.52 13.38
N ASP A 286 10.86 5.15 13.87
CA ASP A 286 12.13 5.79 13.51
C ASP A 286 12.42 5.64 12.01
N LEU A 287 12.18 4.46 11.44
CA LEU A 287 12.35 4.18 10.00
C LEU A 287 11.31 4.94 9.16
N ASN A 288 10.07 5.06 9.63
CA ASN A 288 9.05 5.87 8.98
C ASN A 288 9.45 7.36 8.98
N ASN A 289 9.92 7.88 10.11
CA ASN A 289 10.43 9.25 10.22
C ASN A 289 11.63 9.49 9.30
N PHE A 290 12.47 8.47 9.11
CA PHE A 290 13.58 8.50 8.16
C PHE A 290 13.10 8.66 6.71
N TYR A 291 12.05 7.93 6.30
CA TYR A 291 11.40 8.14 4.99
C TYR A 291 10.80 9.54 4.87
N VAL A 292 10.12 10.03 5.91
CA VAL A 292 9.53 11.39 5.92
C VAL A 292 10.60 12.46 5.78
N ALA A 293 11.73 12.32 6.48
CA ALA A 293 12.87 13.22 6.35
C ALA A 293 13.48 13.15 4.94
N GLY A 294 13.65 11.94 4.38
CA GLY A 294 14.14 11.74 3.01
C GLY A 294 13.23 12.36 1.95
N MET A 295 11.90 12.23 2.10
CA MET A 295 10.91 12.83 1.19
C MET A 295 10.96 14.36 1.21
N LYS A 296 11.29 15.00 2.35
CA LYS A 296 11.47 16.45 2.38
C LYS A 296 12.68 16.91 1.56
N ASN A 297 13.75 16.14 1.58
CA ASN A 297 14.99 16.46 0.86
C ASN A 297 14.89 16.13 -0.64
N ILE A 298 14.16 15.06 -0.99
CA ILE A 298 14.03 14.55 -2.36
C ILE A 298 12.55 14.46 -2.76
N ALA A 299 11.84 15.58 -2.65
CA ALA A 299 10.38 15.64 -2.85
C ALA A 299 9.93 15.26 -4.27
N ASN A 300 10.78 15.45 -5.28
CA ASN A 300 10.43 15.18 -6.67
C ASN A 300 10.86 13.79 -7.16
N SER A 301 11.36 12.90 -6.28
CA SER A 301 11.77 11.56 -6.70
C SER A 301 10.63 10.56 -6.64
N CYS A 302 10.32 9.96 -7.79
CA CYS A 302 9.38 8.86 -7.93
C CYS A 302 9.72 7.67 -7.01
N LEU A 303 10.98 7.23 -7.01
CA LEU A 303 11.42 6.04 -6.29
C LEU A 303 11.25 6.15 -4.77
N VAL A 304 11.51 7.33 -4.18
CA VAL A 304 11.32 7.54 -2.73
C VAL A 304 9.88 7.28 -2.32
N HIS A 305 8.92 7.82 -3.08
CA HIS A 305 7.49 7.63 -2.83
C HIS A 305 7.07 6.18 -3.02
N VAL A 306 7.61 5.52 -4.04
CA VAL A 306 7.37 4.10 -4.33
C VAL A 306 7.90 3.19 -3.21
N PHE A 307 9.09 3.46 -2.66
CA PHE A 307 9.65 2.69 -1.55
C PHE A 307 8.96 2.99 -0.22
N ALA A 308 8.64 4.26 0.05
CA ALA A 308 7.87 4.66 1.23
C ALA A 308 6.47 4.05 1.22
N GLY A 309 5.78 4.03 0.07
CA GLY A 309 4.48 3.38 -0.07
C GLY A 309 4.53 1.88 0.20
N GLN A 310 5.56 1.21 -0.34
CA GLN A 310 5.78 -0.22 -0.09
C GLN A 310 6.07 -0.50 1.40
N PHE A 311 6.88 0.34 2.06
CA PHE A 311 7.12 0.24 3.50
C PHE A 311 5.83 0.41 4.31
N GLN A 312 5.01 1.40 3.96
CA GLN A 312 3.72 1.63 4.60
C GLN A 312 2.76 0.45 4.46
N LEU A 313 2.73 -0.17 3.28
CA LEU A 313 1.92 -1.36 3.05
C LEU A 313 2.43 -2.59 3.82
N LEU A 314 3.72 -2.90 3.70
CA LEU A 314 4.28 -4.16 4.15
C LEU A 314 4.64 -4.21 5.63
N GLN A 315 5.02 -3.06 6.21
CA GLN A 315 5.51 -2.96 7.58
C GLN A 315 4.49 -2.26 8.48
N MET A 316 3.88 -1.16 7.99
CA MET A 316 2.94 -0.37 8.80
C MET A 316 1.47 -0.78 8.62
N GLY A 317 1.14 -1.58 7.60
CA GLY A 317 -0.23 -1.98 7.26
C GLY A 317 -1.12 -0.86 6.69
N ASN A 318 -0.57 0.32 6.42
CA ASN A 318 -1.34 1.50 5.99
C ASN A 318 -1.53 1.50 4.46
N LYS A 319 -2.68 1.00 4.00
CA LYS A 319 -3.00 0.83 2.57
C LYS A 319 -3.30 2.16 1.90
N ALA A 320 -4.06 3.03 2.55
CA ALA A 320 -4.40 4.35 2.03
C ALA A 320 -3.15 5.21 1.82
N GLN A 321 -2.24 5.20 2.79
CA GLN A 321 -0.97 5.90 2.64
C GLN A 321 -0.12 5.34 1.49
N CYS A 322 -0.09 4.02 1.33
CA CYS A 322 0.56 3.38 0.17
C CYS A 322 -0.06 3.86 -1.15
N LEU A 323 -1.38 3.83 -1.30
CA LEU A 323 -2.08 4.25 -2.52
C LEU A 323 -1.88 5.75 -2.82
N SER A 324 -1.92 6.59 -1.80
CA SER A 324 -1.63 8.03 -1.90
C SER A 324 -0.21 8.27 -2.41
N LEU A 325 0.79 7.62 -1.82
CA LEU A 325 2.18 7.71 -2.23
C LEU A 325 2.40 7.19 -3.66
N TYR A 326 1.72 6.10 -4.06
CA TYR A 326 1.78 5.60 -5.44
C TYR A 326 1.17 6.59 -6.44
N THR A 327 0.05 7.22 -6.10
CA THR A 327 -0.59 8.21 -6.98
C THR A 327 0.29 9.45 -7.12
N LYS A 328 1.00 9.86 -6.07
CA LYS A 328 2.01 10.94 -6.16
C LYS A 328 3.19 10.56 -7.03
N SER A 329 3.68 9.33 -6.89
CA SER A 329 4.80 8.86 -7.69
C SER A 329 4.50 8.86 -9.20
N GLU A 330 3.24 8.69 -9.62
CA GLU A 330 2.84 8.81 -11.03
C GLU A 330 3.07 10.22 -11.58
N GLY A 331 2.83 11.25 -10.77
CA GLY A 331 3.09 12.64 -11.16
C GLY A 331 4.58 12.95 -11.37
N PHE A 332 5.48 12.13 -10.80
CA PHE A 332 6.92 12.28 -10.91
C PHE A 332 7.58 11.24 -11.82
N ALA A 333 6.81 10.35 -12.45
CA ALA A 333 7.35 9.26 -13.24
C ALA A 333 7.81 9.77 -14.62
N GLU A 334 9.10 10.09 -14.74
CA GLU A 334 9.70 10.54 -16.01
C GLU A 334 10.13 9.38 -16.92
N ARG A 335 10.41 8.20 -16.35
CA ARG A 335 10.94 7.04 -17.08
C ARG A 335 9.94 5.90 -17.19
N MET A 336 10.01 5.15 -18.30
CA MET A 336 9.13 4.01 -18.58
C MET A 336 9.24 2.89 -17.55
N ASP A 337 10.43 2.64 -17.02
CA ASP A 337 10.63 1.61 -15.99
C ASP A 337 10.00 1.99 -14.65
N GLU A 338 10.07 3.27 -14.28
CA GLU A 338 9.40 3.83 -13.10
C GLU A 338 7.88 3.77 -13.22
N ALA A 339 7.33 4.18 -14.37
CA ALA A 339 5.92 4.06 -14.67
C ALA A 339 5.45 2.59 -14.61
N PHE A 340 6.22 1.66 -15.17
CA PHE A 340 5.91 0.23 -15.12
C PHE A 340 5.98 -0.33 -13.69
N MET A 341 6.95 0.08 -12.89
CA MET A 341 7.06 -0.32 -11.48
C MET A 341 5.81 0.10 -10.69
N ILE A 342 5.34 1.33 -10.86
CA ILE A 342 4.12 1.82 -10.21
C ILE A 342 2.90 1.04 -10.68
N PHE A 343 2.75 0.87 -12.01
CA PHE A 343 1.64 0.12 -12.60
C PHE A 343 1.55 -1.29 -12.01
N ARG A 344 2.66 -2.03 -12.00
CA ARG A 344 2.70 -3.40 -11.48
C ARG A 344 2.36 -3.44 -9.98
N ARG A 345 2.90 -2.52 -9.17
CA ARG A 345 2.64 -2.45 -7.73
C ARG A 345 1.20 -2.05 -7.40
N LYS A 346 0.63 -1.05 -8.08
CA LYS A 346 -0.79 -0.69 -7.96
C LYS A 346 -1.70 -1.84 -8.38
N ARG A 347 -1.37 -2.54 -9.47
CA ARG A 347 -2.13 -3.70 -9.91
C ARG A 347 -2.10 -4.82 -8.88
N MET A 348 -0.95 -5.14 -8.29
CA MET A 348 -0.87 -6.13 -7.21
C MET A 348 -1.58 -5.68 -5.94
N LEU A 349 -1.54 -4.39 -5.60
CA LEU A 349 -2.33 -3.83 -4.51
C LEU A 349 -3.82 -4.03 -4.79
N ASN A 350 -4.29 -3.65 -5.98
CA ASN A 350 -5.67 -3.85 -6.36
C ASN A 350 -6.03 -5.34 -6.42
N GLU A 351 -5.24 -6.23 -6.99
CA GLU A 351 -5.55 -7.66 -7.07
C GLU A 351 -5.56 -8.35 -5.69
N ARG A 352 -4.60 -8.03 -4.81
CA ARG A 352 -4.54 -8.60 -3.44
C ARG A 352 -5.60 -7.98 -2.51
N TYR A 353 -6.08 -6.78 -2.80
CA TYR A 353 -6.98 -6.02 -1.93
C TYR A 353 -8.28 -5.55 -2.62
N ALA A 354 -8.64 -6.12 -3.78
CA ALA A 354 -9.86 -5.81 -4.56
C ALA A 354 -11.16 -6.24 -3.87
N GLY A 355 -11.08 -6.94 -2.73
CA GLY A 355 -12.20 -7.19 -1.82
C GLY A 355 -12.04 -6.40 -0.53
N GLY A 356 -11.79 -5.09 -0.65
CA GLY A 356 -11.70 -4.22 0.52
C GLY A 356 -13.08 -3.86 1.03
N ASP A 357 -13.27 -3.87 2.37
CA ASP A 357 -14.57 -3.61 3.02
C ASP A 357 -15.31 -2.35 2.53
N VAL A 358 -14.63 -1.38 1.91
CA VAL A 358 -15.25 -0.16 1.38
C VAL A 358 -15.80 -0.29 -0.02
N ILE A 359 -15.10 -0.98 -0.92
CA ILE A 359 -15.64 -1.25 -2.26
C ILE A 359 -16.87 -2.14 -2.09
N ASP A 360 -16.75 -3.12 -1.19
CA ASP A 360 -17.87 -3.98 -0.80
C ASP A 360 -18.99 -3.19 -0.12
N PHE A 361 -18.68 -2.19 0.73
CA PHE A 361 -19.69 -1.29 1.32
C PHE A 361 -20.38 -0.40 0.28
N ILE A 362 -19.65 0.22 -0.64
CA ILE A 362 -20.24 1.05 -1.70
C ILE A 362 -21.12 0.18 -2.60
N ALA A 363 -20.62 -1.00 -2.99
CA ALA A 363 -21.38 -1.98 -3.74
C ALA A 363 -22.61 -2.44 -2.94
N PHE A 364 -22.50 -2.63 -1.63
CA PHE A 364 -23.58 -3.01 -0.74
C PHE A 364 -24.67 -1.93 -0.70
N GLU A 365 -24.32 -0.67 -0.42
CA GLU A 365 -25.26 0.45 -0.40
C GLU A 365 -25.95 0.64 -1.77
N GLN A 366 -25.20 0.54 -2.86
CA GLN A 366 -25.76 0.61 -4.22
C GLN A 366 -26.73 -0.53 -4.50
N ASN A 367 -26.36 -1.78 -4.20
CA ASN A 367 -27.23 -2.93 -4.38
C ASN A 367 -28.47 -2.85 -3.48
N MET A 368 -28.34 -2.36 -2.24
CA MET A 368 -29.45 -2.17 -1.30
C MET A 368 -30.44 -1.13 -1.82
N ALA A 369 -29.95 -0.01 -2.35
CA ALA A 369 -30.78 1.02 -2.96
C ALA A 369 -31.54 0.50 -4.19
N GLN A 370 -30.87 -0.27 -5.07
CA GLN A 370 -31.53 -0.85 -6.24
C GLN A 370 -32.51 -1.96 -5.86
N ALA A 371 -32.18 -2.84 -4.91
CA ALA A 371 -33.06 -3.88 -4.41
C ALA A 371 -34.40 -3.29 -3.93
N ARG A 372 -34.36 -2.28 -3.04
CA ARG A 372 -35.57 -1.59 -2.55
C ARG A 372 -36.37 -0.90 -3.64
N LYS A 373 -35.68 -0.29 -4.62
CA LYS A 373 -36.33 0.37 -5.76
C LYS A 373 -37.08 -0.66 -6.63
N HIS A 374 -36.47 -1.80 -6.91
CA HIS A 374 -37.07 -2.86 -7.73
C HIS A 374 -38.15 -3.63 -6.97
N GLU A 375 -37.98 -3.86 -5.68
CA GLU A 375 -39.03 -4.37 -4.77
C GLU A 375 -40.27 -3.47 -4.83
N ARG A 376 -40.12 -2.16 -4.61
CA ARG A 376 -41.26 -1.23 -4.65
C ARG A 376 -41.96 -1.22 -6.01
N ARG A 377 -41.20 -1.32 -7.09
CA ARG A 377 -41.74 -1.45 -8.45
C ARG A 377 -42.52 -2.76 -8.62
N ALA A 378 -41.99 -3.87 -8.14
CA ALA A 378 -42.64 -5.17 -8.20
C ALA A 378 -43.96 -5.16 -7.39
N THR A 379 -43.94 -4.67 -6.15
CA THR A 379 -45.15 -4.53 -5.32
C THR A 379 -46.21 -3.67 -5.99
N THR A 380 -45.81 -2.53 -6.56
CA THR A 380 -46.74 -1.64 -7.29
C THR A 380 -47.33 -2.34 -8.52
N ALA A 381 -46.51 -3.07 -9.28
CA ALA A 381 -46.97 -3.79 -10.47
C ALA A 381 -47.90 -4.96 -10.12
N VAL A 382 -47.63 -5.68 -9.02
CA VAL A 382 -48.51 -6.73 -8.48
C VAL A 382 -49.87 -6.14 -8.07
N LEU A 383 -49.88 -5.03 -7.33
CA LEU A 383 -51.11 -4.34 -6.96
C LEU A 383 -51.91 -3.87 -8.19
N GLN A 384 -51.24 -3.31 -9.19
CA GLN A 384 -51.88 -2.89 -10.44
C GLN A 384 -52.47 -4.08 -11.21
N PHE A 385 -51.75 -5.19 -11.28
CA PHE A 385 -52.21 -6.42 -11.91
C PHE A 385 -53.50 -6.94 -11.26
N TRP A 386 -53.50 -7.08 -9.93
CA TRP A 386 -54.69 -7.51 -9.19
C TRP A 386 -55.84 -6.51 -9.32
N SER A 387 -55.54 -5.21 -9.30
CA SER A 387 -56.57 -4.18 -9.47
C SER A 387 -57.25 -4.25 -10.85
N GLU A 388 -56.51 -4.60 -11.91
CA GLU A 388 -57.08 -4.77 -13.26
C GLU A 388 -57.91 -6.05 -13.33
N LEU A 389 -57.48 -7.12 -12.67
CA LEU A 389 -58.17 -8.41 -12.63
C LEU A 389 -59.51 -8.35 -11.86
N LEU A 390 -59.58 -7.50 -10.84
CA LEU A 390 -60.79 -7.26 -10.05
C LEU A 390 -61.82 -6.34 -10.74
N ARG A 391 -61.51 -5.78 -11.92
CA ARG A 391 -62.47 -4.97 -12.69
C ARG A 391 -63.57 -5.83 -13.29
N LYS A 392 -64.78 -5.26 -13.45
CA LYS A 392 -65.91 -5.91 -14.14
C LYS A 392 -65.59 -6.39 -15.57
N ARG A 393 -64.65 -5.74 -16.26
CA ARG A 393 -64.17 -6.09 -17.61
C ARG A 393 -62.65 -5.90 -17.68
N PRO A 394 -61.84 -6.92 -17.36
CA PRO A 394 -60.38 -6.81 -17.36
C PRO A 394 -59.82 -6.73 -18.79
N SER A 395 -58.84 -5.86 -19.02
CA SER A 395 -58.16 -5.75 -20.32
C SER A 395 -56.93 -6.65 -20.39
N PHE A 396 -56.96 -7.65 -21.27
CA PHE A 396 -55.83 -8.58 -21.48
C PHE A 396 -54.50 -7.88 -21.78
N ARG A 397 -54.52 -6.83 -22.62
CA ARG A 397 -53.31 -6.04 -22.95
C ARG A 397 -52.68 -5.38 -21.72
N ARG A 398 -53.48 -4.93 -20.76
CA ARG A 398 -53.00 -4.29 -19.53
C ARG A 398 -52.45 -5.33 -18.56
N LEU A 399 -53.14 -6.46 -18.43
CA LEU A 399 -52.66 -7.60 -17.65
C LEU A 399 -51.30 -8.10 -18.15
N GLN A 400 -51.13 -8.22 -19.47
CA GLN A 400 -49.84 -8.63 -20.07
C GLN A 400 -48.73 -7.61 -19.78
N LEU A 401 -49.01 -6.30 -19.89
CA LEU A 401 -48.04 -5.24 -19.57
C LEU A 401 -47.64 -5.26 -18.10
N HIS A 402 -48.61 -5.36 -17.18
CA HIS A 402 -48.33 -5.46 -15.75
C HIS A 402 -47.57 -6.76 -15.42
N GLY A 403 -47.93 -7.89 -16.01
CA GLY A 403 -47.21 -9.17 -15.86
C GLY A 403 -45.75 -9.11 -16.32
N ALA A 404 -45.47 -8.50 -17.47
CA ALA A 404 -44.10 -8.28 -17.93
C ALA A 404 -43.31 -7.36 -16.98
N SER A 405 -43.96 -6.31 -16.46
CA SER A 405 -43.35 -5.42 -15.47
C SER A 405 -43.06 -6.12 -14.14
N ILE A 406 -43.92 -7.05 -13.70
CA ILE A 406 -43.69 -7.87 -12.51
C ILE A 406 -42.45 -8.74 -12.71
N SER A 407 -42.42 -9.53 -13.79
CA SER A 407 -41.30 -10.45 -14.08
C SER A 407 -39.96 -9.71 -14.16
N SER A 408 -39.92 -8.56 -14.86
CA SER A 408 -38.71 -7.74 -14.96
C SER A 408 -38.28 -7.15 -13.61
N ALA A 409 -39.21 -6.57 -12.85
CA ALA A 409 -38.89 -5.96 -11.56
C ALA A 409 -38.45 -7.00 -10.52
N VAL A 410 -39.09 -8.17 -10.52
CA VAL A 410 -38.76 -9.28 -9.61
C VAL A 410 -37.37 -9.86 -9.91
N SER A 411 -37.08 -10.13 -11.18
CA SER A 411 -35.77 -10.67 -11.58
C SER A 411 -34.62 -9.74 -11.17
N LEU A 412 -34.76 -8.43 -11.40
CA LEU A 412 -33.77 -7.44 -10.99
C LEU A 412 -33.65 -7.32 -9.46
N ALA A 413 -34.77 -7.36 -8.73
CA ALA A 413 -34.75 -7.34 -7.27
C ALA A 413 -34.00 -8.55 -6.70
N GLN A 414 -34.29 -9.76 -7.19
CA GLN A 414 -33.60 -10.99 -6.78
C GLN A 414 -32.10 -10.93 -7.05
N GLN A 415 -31.68 -10.43 -8.22
CA GLN A 415 -30.26 -10.27 -8.55
C GLN A 415 -29.53 -9.39 -7.53
N HIS A 416 -30.12 -8.26 -7.14
CA HIS A 416 -29.54 -7.38 -6.13
C HIS A 416 -29.55 -8.00 -4.73
N PHE A 417 -30.63 -8.70 -4.32
CA PHE A 417 -30.65 -9.40 -3.03
C PHE A 417 -29.60 -10.52 -2.94
N ILE A 418 -29.41 -11.30 -4.01
CA ILE A 418 -28.35 -12.32 -4.08
C ILE A 418 -26.96 -11.67 -4.01
N ALA A 419 -26.76 -10.53 -4.69
CA ALA A 419 -25.52 -9.78 -4.59
C ALA A 419 -25.28 -9.28 -3.15
N LEU A 420 -26.31 -8.80 -2.45
CA LEU A 420 -26.22 -8.35 -1.06
C LEU A 420 -25.82 -9.49 -0.12
N ILE A 421 -26.41 -10.68 -0.26
CA ILE A 421 -26.04 -11.85 0.54
C ILE A 421 -24.57 -12.24 0.30
N LYS A 422 -24.09 -12.17 -0.94
CA LYS A 422 -22.68 -12.44 -1.27
C LYS A 422 -21.72 -11.42 -0.66
N LEU A 423 -22.12 -10.15 -0.61
CA LEU A 423 -21.31 -9.06 -0.04
C LEU A 423 -21.31 -9.07 1.49
N SER A 424 -22.44 -9.40 2.11
CA SER A 424 -22.60 -9.41 3.58
C SER A 424 -23.32 -10.68 4.04
N PRO A 425 -22.63 -11.83 4.13
CA PRO A 425 -23.24 -13.09 4.54
C PRO A 425 -23.71 -13.09 6.00
N ASN A 426 -23.22 -12.17 6.82
CA ASN A 426 -23.49 -12.07 8.25
C ASN A 426 -24.46 -10.93 8.61
N SER A 427 -25.31 -10.45 7.69
CA SER A 427 -26.30 -9.40 7.97
C SER A 427 -27.73 -9.97 8.08
N PRO A 428 -28.31 -10.08 9.29
CA PRO A 428 -29.68 -10.60 9.47
C PRO A 428 -30.74 -9.83 8.67
N ASN A 429 -30.61 -8.50 8.60
CA ASN A 429 -31.61 -7.67 7.94
C ASN A 429 -31.71 -7.93 6.42
N VAL A 430 -30.59 -8.26 5.75
CA VAL A 430 -30.60 -8.57 4.32
C VAL A 430 -31.43 -9.83 4.06
N TYR A 431 -31.22 -10.88 4.85
CA TYR A 431 -32.01 -12.11 4.77
C TYR A 431 -33.47 -11.86 5.09
N ARG A 432 -33.76 -11.06 6.13
CA ARG A 432 -35.13 -10.71 6.53
C ARG A 432 -35.87 -9.91 5.44
N LEU A 433 -35.21 -8.94 4.81
CA LEU A 433 -35.76 -8.17 3.69
C LEU A 433 -36.01 -9.08 2.49
N TYR A 434 -35.06 -9.95 2.14
CA TYR A 434 -35.22 -10.84 1.00
C TYR A 434 -36.32 -11.88 1.25
N GLY A 435 -36.37 -12.49 2.43
CA GLY A 435 -37.42 -13.42 2.84
C GLY A 435 -38.81 -12.79 2.77
N ARG A 436 -38.98 -11.57 3.31
CA ARG A 436 -40.24 -10.81 3.20
C ARG A 436 -40.62 -10.51 1.75
N PHE A 437 -39.65 -10.18 0.91
CA PHE A 437 -39.89 -9.97 -0.52
C PHE A 437 -40.40 -11.25 -1.21
N LEU A 438 -39.78 -12.41 -0.94
CA LEU A 438 -40.23 -13.70 -1.47
C LEU A 438 -41.66 -14.05 -1.01
N MET A 439 -41.97 -13.85 0.27
CA MET A 439 -43.30 -14.15 0.81
C MET A 439 -44.37 -13.19 0.28
N ASN A 440 -44.11 -11.89 0.27
CA ASN A 440 -45.15 -10.89 -0.02
C ASN A 440 -45.36 -10.63 -1.51
N VAL A 441 -44.30 -10.73 -2.33
CA VAL A 441 -44.35 -10.39 -3.77
C VAL A 441 -44.42 -11.64 -4.64
N LEU A 442 -43.61 -12.65 -4.34
CA LEU A 442 -43.53 -13.91 -5.09
C LEU A 442 -44.47 -14.99 -4.54
N ASN A 443 -45.00 -14.81 -3.33
CA ASN A 443 -45.82 -15.79 -2.62
C ASN A 443 -45.09 -17.14 -2.40
N ASP A 444 -43.76 -17.11 -2.31
CA ASP A 444 -42.96 -18.28 -1.92
C ASP A 444 -42.77 -18.28 -0.40
N GLN A 445 -43.76 -18.86 0.30
CA GLN A 445 -43.75 -18.94 1.76
C GLN A 445 -42.60 -19.80 2.28
N LYS A 446 -42.24 -20.88 1.57
CA LYS A 446 -41.25 -21.84 2.08
C LYS A 446 -39.85 -21.22 2.07
N GLN A 447 -39.39 -20.76 0.91
CA GLN A 447 -38.06 -20.16 0.79
C GLN A 447 -37.98 -18.85 1.58
N GLY A 448 -39.07 -18.08 1.60
CA GLY A 448 -39.13 -16.84 2.35
C GLY A 448 -39.01 -17.03 3.87
N GLN A 449 -39.64 -18.06 4.41
CA GLN A 449 -39.55 -18.39 5.84
C GLN A 449 -38.16 -18.92 6.22
N GLU A 450 -37.58 -19.82 5.41
CA GLU A 450 -36.21 -20.33 5.64
C GLU A 450 -35.17 -19.20 5.77
N LEU A 451 -35.29 -18.13 4.97
CA LEU A 451 -34.40 -16.97 5.06
C LEU A 451 -34.64 -16.12 6.32
N VAL A 452 -35.89 -16.03 6.79
CA VAL A 452 -36.21 -15.30 8.03
C VAL A 452 -35.73 -16.08 9.24
N ASP A 453 -35.93 -17.40 9.27
CA ASP A 453 -35.43 -18.26 10.34
C ASP A 453 -33.89 -18.18 10.41
N HIS A 454 -33.21 -18.21 9.26
CA HIS A 454 -31.77 -18.01 9.21
C HIS A 454 -31.33 -16.63 9.72
N ALA A 455 -32.12 -15.58 9.47
CA ALA A 455 -31.85 -14.25 10.01
C ALA A 455 -31.95 -14.24 11.55
N ASP A 456 -32.94 -14.93 12.11
CA ASP A 456 -33.16 -15.01 13.56
C ASP A 456 -32.04 -15.82 14.25
N GLU A 457 -31.61 -16.94 13.66
CA GLU A 457 -30.44 -17.71 14.13
C GLU A 457 -29.16 -16.86 14.14
N LEU A 458 -28.95 -16.08 13.07
CA LEU A 458 -27.80 -15.21 12.93
C LEU A 458 -27.83 -14.08 13.96
N GLU A 459 -28.99 -13.48 14.22
CA GLU A 459 -29.17 -12.46 15.26
C GLU A 459 -28.90 -13.02 16.66
N GLU A 460 -29.35 -14.24 16.95
CA GLU A 460 -29.07 -14.92 18.22
C GLU A 460 -27.57 -15.23 18.37
N SER A 461 -26.90 -15.66 17.29
CA SER A 461 -25.45 -15.90 17.31
C SER A 461 -24.66 -14.62 17.58
N LEU A 462 -25.04 -13.50 16.97
CA LEU A 462 -24.43 -12.19 17.17
C LEU A 462 -24.73 -11.62 18.57
N ALA A 463 -25.92 -11.89 19.12
CA ALA A 463 -26.28 -11.46 20.46
C ALA A 463 -25.46 -12.19 21.54
N ARG A 464 -25.17 -13.48 21.35
CA ARG A 464 -24.30 -14.25 22.26
C ARG A 464 -22.85 -13.77 22.24
N GLU A 465 -22.38 -13.21 21.12
CA GLU A 465 -21.06 -12.58 21.02
C GLU A 465 -21.03 -11.17 21.64
N GLY A 466 -22.17 -10.49 21.78
CA GLY A 466 -22.26 -9.08 22.21
C GLY A 466 -22.56 -8.82 23.69
N ASP A 467 -22.92 -9.84 24.47
CA ASP A 467 -23.28 -9.72 25.91
C ASP A 467 -22.14 -10.11 26.88
N GLY A 468 -20.95 -10.38 26.34
CA GLY A 468 -19.71 -10.29 27.11
C GLY A 468 -19.33 -8.82 27.22
N ASP A 469 -18.98 -8.37 28.43
CA ASP A 469 -18.45 -7.03 28.70
C ASP A 469 -17.65 -6.48 27.50
N ILE A 470 -17.81 -5.18 27.20
CA ILE A 470 -16.89 -4.43 26.35
C ILE A 470 -15.57 -4.25 27.14
N ALA A 471 -14.98 -5.38 27.54
CA ALA A 471 -13.61 -5.56 27.92
C ALA A 471 -12.84 -5.92 26.64
N GLU A 472 -11.61 -5.44 26.61
CA GLU A 472 -10.57 -5.59 25.61
C GLU A 472 -10.16 -7.06 25.30
N GLU A 473 -11.09 -7.97 25.08
CA GLU A 473 -10.74 -9.36 24.78
C GLU A 473 -10.64 -9.63 23.28
N ALA A 474 -9.41 -9.44 22.83
CA ALA A 474 -8.81 -10.12 21.70
C ALA A 474 -9.12 -11.64 21.69
N TYR A 475 -10.12 -12.09 20.92
CA TYR A 475 -10.27 -13.51 20.63
C TYR A 475 -9.13 -13.99 19.72
N GLU A 476 -8.48 -15.08 20.10
CA GLU A 476 -7.53 -15.85 19.28
C GLU A 476 -8.27 -16.90 18.45
N ASP A 477 -8.21 -16.81 17.12
CA ASP A 477 -8.54 -17.95 16.23
C ASP A 477 -7.55 -19.10 16.46
N GLU A 478 -7.85 -20.35 16.02
CA GLU A 478 -7.02 -21.57 16.17
C GLU A 478 -5.59 -21.46 15.59
N ARG A 479 -5.27 -20.32 14.97
CA ARG A 479 -3.96 -19.90 14.44
C ARG A 479 -3.26 -18.80 15.26
N GLY A 480 -3.77 -18.45 16.45
CA GLY A 480 -3.22 -17.39 17.31
C GLY A 480 -3.48 -15.98 16.75
N GLU A 481 -4.68 -15.73 16.21
CA GLU A 481 -5.02 -14.45 15.56
C GLU A 481 -5.83 -13.53 16.48
N VAL A 482 -5.23 -12.46 17.00
CA VAL A 482 -5.95 -11.38 17.70
C VAL A 482 -6.58 -10.42 16.69
N ARG A 483 -7.91 -10.39 16.59
CA ARG A 483 -8.67 -9.35 15.86
C ARG A 483 -9.11 -8.28 16.86
N SER A 484 -8.35 -7.18 16.98
CA SER A 484 -8.89 -5.96 17.63
C SER A 484 -10.13 -5.54 16.84
N GLY A 485 -11.28 -5.45 17.52
CA GLY A 485 -12.62 -5.29 16.95
C GLY A 485 -12.66 -4.34 15.76
N LEU A 486 -12.53 -4.90 14.56
CA LEU A 486 -12.76 -4.18 13.32
C LEU A 486 -14.22 -3.77 13.35
N VAL A 487 -14.47 -2.48 13.50
CA VAL A 487 -15.77 -1.85 13.26
C VAL A 487 -16.24 -2.35 11.90
N ASN A 488 -17.14 -3.34 11.88
CA ASN A 488 -17.62 -3.93 10.63
C ASN A 488 -18.37 -2.83 9.87
N PRO A 489 -17.84 -2.27 8.77
CA PRO A 489 -18.45 -1.12 8.10
C PRO A 489 -19.88 -1.38 7.66
N LEU A 490 -20.21 -2.66 7.48
CA LEU A 490 -21.50 -3.18 7.01
C LEU A 490 -22.51 -3.39 8.15
N SER A 491 -22.15 -3.11 9.41
CA SER A 491 -23.12 -3.17 10.51
C SER A 491 -24.13 -2.02 10.39
N GLU A 492 -25.40 -2.31 10.63
CA GLU A 492 -26.48 -1.33 10.40
C GLU A 492 -26.46 -0.15 11.36
N ASN A 493 -25.74 -0.29 12.48
CA ASN A 493 -25.61 0.72 13.52
C ASN A 493 -24.45 1.68 13.26
N ASN A 494 -23.56 1.38 12.31
CA ASN A 494 -22.41 2.22 12.02
C ASN A 494 -22.83 3.41 11.15
N ALA A 495 -22.58 4.61 11.64
CA ALA A 495 -22.77 5.84 10.90
C ALA A 495 -21.68 5.95 9.82
N VAL A 496 -22.08 6.09 8.57
CA VAL A 496 -21.14 6.22 7.45
C VAL A 496 -21.39 7.52 6.72
N LEU A 497 -20.31 8.28 6.54
CA LEU A 497 -20.27 9.53 5.79
C LEU A 497 -19.15 9.46 4.76
N THR A 498 -19.37 10.03 3.59
CA THR A 498 -18.33 10.20 2.57
C THR A 498 -18.16 11.67 2.27
N ILE A 499 -16.93 12.15 2.32
CA ILE A 499 -16.55 13.54 2.04
C ILE A 499 -15.67 13.62 0.79
N SER A 500 -15.72 14.75 0.10
CA SER A 500 -14.86 15.01 -1.05
C SER A 500 -13.42 15.37 -0.62
N GLY A 501 -12.46 14.82 -1.35
CA GLY A 501 -11.03 15.15 -1.25
C GLY A 501 -10.54 16.07 -2.37
N GLU A 502 -11.43 16.59 -3.23
CA GLU A 502 -11.05 17.51 -4.31
C GLU A 502 -10.86 18.93 -3.76
N ILE A 503 -9.84 19.66 -4.25
CA ILE A 503 -9.48 21.01 -3.77
C ILE A 503 -10.66 21.99 -3.83
N GLY A 504 -11.53 21.89 -4.84
CA GLY A 504 -12.67 22.79 -5.02
C GLY A 504 -13.86 22.52 -4.09
N CYS A 505 -13.95 21.31 -3.51
CA CYS A 505 -15.05 20.90 -2.64
C CYS A 505 -14.54 20.11 -1.43
N LEU A 506 -13.36 20.46 -0.93
CA LEU A 506 -12.68 19.74 0.14
C LEU A 506 -13.55 19.69 1.40
N GLY A 507 -13.68 18.50 2.00
CA GLY A 507 -14.46 18.32 3.23
C GLY A 507 -15.99 18.36 3.06
N ILE A 508 -16.50 18.55 1.85
CA ILE A 508 -17.95 18.55 1.59
C ILE A 508 -18.50 17.12 1.66
N ILE A 509 -19.57 16.94 2.43
CA ILE A 509 -20.28 15.67 2.59
C ILE A 509 -21.04 15.34 1.30
N MET A 510 -20.65 14.23 0.67
CA MET A 510 -21.20 13.71 -0.59
C MET A 510 -22.30 12.68 -0.36
N SER A 511 -22.15 11.81 0.64
CA SER A 511 -23.14 10.79 0.97
C SER A 511 -23.17 10.47 2.46
N VAL A 512 -24.36 10.11 2.96
CA VAL A 512 -24.60 9.73 4.36
C VAL A 512 -25.61 8.59 4.41
N ASN A 513 -25.38 7.63 5.30
CA ASN A 513 -26.32 6.54 5.56
C ASN A 513 -27.36 6.94 6.63
N SER A 514 -28.38 6.10 6.84
CA SER A 514 -29.43 6.37 7.83
C SER A 514 -28.92 6.36 9.27
N ALA A 515 -27.89 5.56 9.58
CA ALA A 515 -27.30 5.52 10.91
C ALA A 515 -26.59 6.84 11.26
N ALA A 516 -25.91 7.48 10.31
CA ALA A 516 -25.30 8.80 10.51
C ALA A 516 -26.35 9.88 10.81
N LEU A 517 -27.49 9.86 10.11
CA LEU A 517 -28.59 10.78 10.37
C LEU A 517 -29.16 10.61 11.78
N LYS A 518 -29.29 9.36 12.25
CA LYS A 518 -29.74 9.05 13.62
C LYS A 518 -28.69 9.45 14.66
N LEU A 519 -27.42 9.14 14.41
CA LEU A 519 -26.30 9.39 15.33
C LEU A 519 -26.15 10.88 15.64
N PHE A 520 -26.20 11.74 14.62
CA PHE A 520 -26.05 13.19 14.78
C PHE A 520 -27.37 13.96 14.91
N ASN A 521 -28.50 13.27 14.71
CA ASN A 521 -29.85 13.85 14.71
C ASN A 521 -30.01 15.01 13.70
N TYR A 522 -29.51 14.81 12.48
CA TYR A 522 -29.73 15.73 11.35
C TYR A 522 -30.69 15.13 10.33
N ARG A 523 -31.43 15.99 9.62
CA ARG A 523 -32.15 15.54 8.42
C ARG A 523 -31.18 15.46 7.25
N LYS A 524 -31.49 14.57 6.31
CA LYS A 524 -30.67 14.38 5.09
C LYS A 524 -30.30 15.68 4.34
N PRO A 525 -31.21 16.64 4.09
CA PRO A 525 -30.84 17.89 3.41
C PRO A 525 -29.97 18.83 4.25
N ASP A 526 -29.97 18.68 5.57
CA ASP A 526 -29.20 19.53 6.48
C ASP A 526 -27.73 19.10 6.56
N LEU A 527 -27.45 17.82 6.28
CA LEU A 527 -26.12 17.22 6.36
C LEU A 527 -25.44 17.08 4.99
N LEU A 528 -26.21 16.78 3.93
CA LEU A 528 -25.65 16.66 2.57
C LEU A 528 -25.19 18.01 2.02
N HIS A 529 -24.07 18.00 1.28
CA HIS A 529 -23.45 19.17 0.66
C HIS A 529 -23.00 20.26 1.66
N LYS A 530 -22.93 19.93 2.95
CA LYS A 530 -22.31 20.76 3.98
C LYS A 530 -20.88 20.29 4.25
N ASN A 531 -20.06 21.17 4.82
CA ASN A 531 -18.71 20.82 5.25
C ASN A 531 -18.79 19.96 6.53
N ILE A 532 -17.95 18.93 6.61
CA ILE A 532 -17.78 18.03 7.76
C ILE A 532 -17.50 18.76 9.08
N ASP A 533 -16.98 19.99 9.05
CA ASP A 533 -16.77 20.85 10.21
C ASP A 533 -17.99 21.03 11.11
N MET A 534 -19.20 20.83 10.59
CA MET A 534 -20.42 20.95 11.39
C MET A 534 -20.60 19.83 12.44
N ILE A 535 -19.90 18.70 12.27
CA ILE A 535 -19.91 17.59 13.24
C ILE A 535 -18.60 17.47 14.03
N VAL A 536 -17.62 18.34 13.75
CA VAL A 536 -16.33 18.40 14.44
C VAL A 536 -16.34 19.55 15.46
N PRO A 537 -15.98 19.32 16.74
CA PRO A 537 -15.97 20.39 17.74
C PRO A 537 -14.84 21.39 17.51
N SER A 538 -15.03 22.63 17.94
CA SER A 538 -13.95 23.62 18.09
C SER A 538 -13.06 23.21 19.27
N PRO A 539 -11.72 23.35 19.22
CA PRO A 539 -10.90 24.02 18.19
C PRO A 539 -10.44 23.10 17.03
N PHE A 540 -10.95 21.88 16.94
CA PHE A 540 -10.47 20.90 15.96
C PHE A 540 -10.99 21.18 14.54
N ARG A 541 -12.21 21.74 14.42
CA ARG A 541 -12.79 22.11 13.12
C ARG A 541 -11.96 23.13 12.38
N GLU A 542 -11.34 24.09 13.08
CA GLU A 542 -10.54 25.16 12.48
C GLU A 542 -9.26 24.61 11.84
N ALA A 543 -8.72 23.51 12.35
CA ALA A 543 -7.54 22.84 11.80
C ALA A 543 -7.88 21.77 10.75
N HIS A 544 -9.15 21.43 10.56
CA HIS A 544 -9.57 20.26 9.80
C HIS A 544 -9.21 20.35 8.30
N ASP A 545 -9.46 21.49 7.67
CA ASP A 545 -9.10 21.74 6.27
C ASP A 545 -7.59 21.64 6.04
N ASP A 546 -6.79 22.16 6.97
CA ASP A 546 -5.32 22.10 6.89
C ASP A 546 -4.80 20.67 7.06
N LEU A 547 -5.46 19.84 7.88
CA LEU A 547 -5.14 18.42 8.01
C LEU A 547 -5.39 17.67 6.69
N LEU A 548 -6.53 17.93 6.05
CA LEU A 548 -6.86 17.35 4.74
C LEU A 548 -5.87 17.80 3.66
N LYS A 549 -5.56 19.10 3.58
CA LYS A 549 -4.56 19.63 2.63
C LYS A 549 -3.18 19.02 2.84
N ARG A 550 -2.70 18.98 4.09
CA ARG A 550 -1.42 18.34 4.42
C ARG A 550 -1.40 16.88 4.02
N TYR A 551 -2.51 16.15 4.19
CA TYR A 551 -2.60 14.77 3.71
C TYR A 551 -2.51 14.69 2.18
N LEU A 552 -3.25 15.54 1.46
CA LEU A 552 -3.19 15.61 -0.01
C LEU A 552 -1.79 16.00 -0.50
N ASP A 553 -1.07 16.87 0.21
CA ASP A 553 0.28 17.36 -0.16
C ASP A 553 1.39 16.38 0.21
N THR A 554 1.34 15.76 1.38
CA THR A 554 2.42 14.89 1.91
C THR A 554 2.13 13.39 1.77
N GLY A 555 0.87 12.99 1.69
CA GLY A 555 0.43 11.59 1.61
C GLY A 555 0.48 10.91 2.97
N TYR A 556 0.88 11.65 4.00
CA TYR A 556 1.10 11.13 5.34
C TYR A 556 -0.21 11.13 6.14
N ALA A 557 -0.81 9.95 6.31
CA ALA A 557 -2.01 9.78 7.10
C ALA A 557 -1.68 9.65 8.60
N LYS A 558 -2.23 10.55 9.42
CA LYS A 558 -2.29 10.33 10.88
C LYS A 558 -3.50 9.47 11.27
N VAL A 559 -4.66 9.73 10.66
CA VAL A 559 -5.97 9.16 11.06
C VAL A 559 -6.45 8.01 10.16
N ILE A 560 -6.08 8.00 8.88
CA ILE A 560 -6.65 7.06 7.88
C ILE A 560 -6.18 5.61 8.11
N ASP A 561 -7.08 4.66 7.86
CA ASP A 561 -7.00 3.21 8.06
C ASP A 561 -6.87 2.77 9.53
N ARG A 562 -7.01 3.69 10.51
CA ARG A 562 -6.86 3.40 11.94
C ARG A 562 -8.14 3.77 12.70
N PRO A 563 -8.72 2.87 13.51
CA PRO A 563 -9.79 3.24 14.42
C PRO A 563 -9.23 4.16 15.52
N ARG A 564 -9.95 5.23 15.85
CA ARG A 564 -9.58 6.20 16.88
C ARG A 564 -10.80 6.72 17.61
N GLN A 565 -10.66 7.04 18.89
CA GLN A 565 -11.70 7.72 19.64
C GLN A 565 -11.58 9.23 19.43
N VAL A 566 -12.66 9.83 18.95
CA VAL A 566 -12.75 11.27 18.67
C VAL A 566 -14.03 11.85 19.25
N LEU A 567 -13.99 13.12 19.61
CA LEU A 567 -15.18 13.88 19.99
C LEU A 567 -15.91 14.35 18.74
N SER A 568 -17.23 14.19 18.75
CA SER A 568 -18.10 14.66 17.68
C SER A 568 -19.28 15.46 18.24
N VAL A 569 -19.80 16.40 17.44
CA VAL A 569 -20.88 17.31 17.85
C VAL A 569 -22.24 16.78 17.39
N HIS A 570 -23.16 16.64 18.33
CA HIS A 570 -24.57 16.35 18.06
C HIS A 570 -25.32 17.62 17.63
N SER A 571 -26.43 17.49 16.88
CA SER A 571 -27.25 18.65 16.45
C SER A 571 -27.76 19.54 17.59
N THR A 572 -27.80 19.04 18.83
CA THR A 572 -28.17 19.80 20.03
C THR A 572 -27.02 20.63 20.62
N GLY A 573 -25.81 20.55 20.06
CA GLY A 573 -24.61 21.26 20.51
C GLY A 573 -23.74 20.51 21.53
N TYR A 574 -24.26 19.43 22.14
CA TYR A 574 -23.49 18.54 23.01
C TYR A 574 -22.44 17.76 22.22
N ILE A 575 -21.29 17.52 22.83
CA ILE A 575 -20.28 16.60 22.30
C ILE A 575 -20.54 15.17 22.80
N MET A 576 -20.09 14.21 22.01
CA MET A 576 -20.15 12.79 22.33
C MET A 576 -18.89 12.08 21.82
N THR A 577 -18.48 11.04 22.54
CA THR A 577 -17.35 10.20 22.16
C THR A 577 -17.76 9.19 21.09
N THR A 578 -16.98 9.13 20.02
CA THR A 578 -17.21 8.27 18.86
C THR A 578 -15.93 7.55 18.44
N SER A 579 -16.03 6.27 18.11
CA SER A 579 -14.99 5.55 17.37
C SER A 579 -15.07 5.96 15.91
N LEU A 580 -13.98 6.43 15.33
CA LEU A 580 -13.86 6.85 13.94
C LEU A 580 -12.84 5.97 13.21
N LEU A 581 -13.24 5.43 12.06
CA LEU A 581 -12.36 4.82 11.08
C LEU A 581 -12.50 5.56 9.75
N VAL A 582 -11.40 6.13 9.25
CA VAL A 582 -11.40 6.83 7.95
C VAL A 582 -10.72 5.94 6.91
N LYS A 583 -11.31 5.82 5.72
CA LYS A 583 -10.72 5.12 4.57
C LYS A 583 -10.69 6.05 3.35
N GLN A 584 -9.57 6.05 2.61
CA GLN A 584 -9.45 6.81 1.36
C GLN A 584 -10.06 6.01 0.20
N LEU A 585 -10.80 6.72 -0.66
CA LEU A 585 -11.39 6.20 -1.87
C LEU A 585 -10.86 6.94 -3.08
N THR A 586 -10.46 6.17 -4.09
CA THR A 586 -10.07 6.69 -5.40
C THR A 586 -11.06 6.17 -6.43
N SER A 587 -11.82 7.08 -7.04
CA SER A 587 -12.74 6.76 -8.13
C SER A 587 -11.94 6.29 -9.36
N PRO A 588 -12.51 5.47 -10.26
CA PRO A 588 -11.89 5.16 -11.56
C PRO A 588 -11.47 6.41 -12.35
N ASP A 589 -12.19 7.52 -12.16
CA ASP A 589 -11.91 8.82 -12.78
C ASP A 589 -10.76 9.60 -12.10
N GLY A 590 -10.04 8.98 -11.15
CA GLY A 590 -8.91 9.59 -10.42
C GLY A 590 -9.31 10.53 -9.27
N LYS A 591 -10.60 10.67 -8.99
CA LYS A 591 -11.12 11.55 -7.93
C LYS A 591 -10.93 10.95 -6.54
N ILE A 592 -10.45 11.76 -5.59
CA ILE A 592 -10.20 11.35 -4.20
C ILE A 592 -11.42 11.71 -3.35
N SER A 593 -11.87 10.76 -2.53
CA SER A 593 -12.87 10.98 -1.47
C SER A 593 -12.46 10.22 -0.21
N PHE A 594 -13.03 10.59 0.93
CA PHE A 594 -12.79 9.92 2.20
C PHE A 594 -14.09 9.40 2.78
N MET A 595 -14.11 8.14 3.21
CA MET A 595 -15.22 7.55 3.93
C MET A 595 -14.89 7.49 5.42
N GLY A 596 -15.71 8.12 6.25
CA GLY A 596 -15.67 7.99 7.69
C GLY A 596 -16.75 7.01 8.16
N ILE A 597 -16.35 6.02 8.94
CA ILE A 597 -17.23 5.08 9.64
C ILE A 597 -17.15 5.42 11.12
N MET A 598 -18.30 5.67 11.73
CA MET A 598 -18.41 6.17 13.09
C MET A 598 -19.36 5.30 13.92
N THR A 599 -18.93 4.96 15.12
CA THR A 599 -19.75 4.22 16.09
C THR A 599 -19.75 5.01 17.39
N ARG A 600 -20.94 5.24 17.97
CA ARG A 600 -21.03 5.87 19.28
C ARG A 600 -20.40 4.95 20.32
N ILE A 601 -19.52 5.50 21.14
CA ILE A 601 -19.03 4.81 22.33
C ILE A 601 -19.89 5.31 23.48
N LEU A 602 -20.47 4.39 24.26
CA LEU A 602 -21.10 4.76 25.51
C LEU A 602 -19.97 5.12 26.48
N GLU A 603 -19.91 6.40 26.84
CA GLU A 603 -18.99 6.90 27.86
C GLU A 603 -19.24 6.13 29.16
N LYS A 604 -18.16 5.76 29.85
CA LYS A 604 -18.30 5.26 31.22
C LYS A 604 -18.91 6.39 32.05
N PRO A 605 -19.79 6.10 33.03
CA PRO A 605 -20.47 7.13 33.82
C PRO A 605 -19.53 8.11 34.55
N ASP A 606 -18.23 7.79 34.65
CA ASP A 606 -17.22 8.62 35.33
C ASP A 606 -16.40 9.51 34.38
N GLU A 607 -16.61 9.46 33.06
CA GLU A 607 -15.82 10.21 32.06
C GLU A 607 -16.68 11.21 31.28
N GLU A 608 -16.58 12.50 31.64
CA GLU A 608 -17.30 13.60 31.01
C GLU A 608 -16.33 14.71 30.56
N PHE A 609 -16.62 15.39 29.44
CA PHE A 609 -15.69 16.32 28.79
C PHE A 609 -16.23 17.75 28.70
N ILE A 610 -15.42 18.72 29.16
CA ILE A 610 -15.60 20.15 28.92
C ILE A 610 -14.45 20.64 28.04
N ILE A 611 -14.77 21.21 26.87
CA ILE A 611 -13.78 21.90 26.02
C ILE A 611 -13.85 23.39 26.30
N THR A 612 -12.69 24.01 26.53
CA THR A 612 -12.57 25.46 26.76
C THR A 612 -11.57 26.12 25.81
N ASP A 613 -11.67 27.44 25.67
CA ASP A 613 -10.65 28.25 25.02
C ASP A 613 -9.48 28.60 25.98
N GLU A 614 -8.47 29.30 25.46
CA GLU A 614 -7.29 29.73 26.24
C GLU A 614 -7.64 30.57 27.49
N ASN A 615 -8.83 31.19 27.52
CA ASN A 615 -9.30 32.02 28.63
C ASN A 615 -10.30 31.28 29.53
N LEU A 616 -10.43 29.96 29.39
CA LEU A 616 -11.40 29.11 30.09
C LEU A 616 -12.88 29.46 29.80
N PHE A 617 -13.20 30.00 28.63
CA PHE A 617 -14.60 30.04 28.19
C PHE A 617 -15.02 28.68 27.65
N VAL A 618 -16.18 28.20 28.09
CA VAL A 618 -16.73 26.91 27.67
C VAL A 618 -17.16 26.97 26.20
N LEU A 619 -16.61 26.06 25.40
CA LEU A 619 -16.93 25.88 23.98
C LEU A 619 -17.92 24.72 23.78
N HIS A 620 -17.64 23.58 24.39
CA HIS A 620 -18.45 22.36 24.27
C HIS A 620 -18.51 21.60 25.59
N ILE A 621 -19.61 20.87 25.78
CA ILE A 621 -19.86 20.02 26.94
C ILE A 621 -20.48 18.69 26.50
N THR A 622 -20.13 17.59 27.17
CA THR A 622 -20.89 16.34 27.13
C THR A 622 -22.19 16.47 27.90
N ARG A 623 -23.11 15.52 27.66
CA ARG A 623 -24.46 15.57 28.23
C ARG A 623 -24.49 15.24 29.72
N GLY A 624 -23.67 14.31 30.22
CA GLY A 624 -23.72 13.88 31.62
C GLY A 624 -23.10 14.89 32.59
N ILE A 625 -22.47 15.96 32.11
CA ILE A 625 -22.06 17.11 32.94
C ILE A 625 -23.22 17.69 33.74
N THR A 626 -24.45 17.66 33.21
CA THR A 626 -25.62 18.12 33.97
C THR A 626 -25.90 17.26 35.20
N GLU A 627 -25.57 15.97 35.15
CA GLU A 627 -25.76 15.04 36.26
C GLU A 627 -24.66 15.21 37.31
N LEU A 628 -23.42 15.52 36.88
CA LEU A 628 -22.29 15.75 37.77
C LEU A 628 -22.31 17.11 38.48
N PHE A 629 -22.64 18.19 37.76
CA PHE A 629 -22.47 19.58 38.25
C PHE A 629 -23.79 20.37 38.33
N GLY A 630 -24.93 19.74 38.07
CA GLY A 630 -26.24 20.40 38.12
C GLY A 630 -26.61 21.15 36.84
N GLU A 631 -27.47 22.16 36.93
CA GLU A 631 -28.01 22.82 35.73
C GLU A 631 -26.93 23.58 34.94
N VAL A 632 -26.79 23.22 33.66
CA VAL A 632 -25.98 23.98 32.69
C VAL A 632 -26.56 25.39 32.53
N PRO A 633 -25.73 26.46 32.64
CA PRO A 633 -26.17 27.85 32.52
C PRO A 633 -26.99 28.10 31.25
N GLU A 634 -28.10 28.84 31.38
CA GLU A 634 -28.97 29.19 30.24
C GLU A 634 -28.21 29.92 29.13
N ASP A 635 -27.25 30.78 29.51
CA ASP A 635 -26.40 31.48 28.55
C ASP A 635 -25.59 30.51 27.69
N LEU A 636 -25.12 29.38 28.25
CA LEU A 636 -24.39 28.36 27.49
C LEU A 636 -25.33 27.60 26.54
N ARG A 637 -26.56 27.31 26.96
CA ARG A 637 -27.59 26.68 26.10
C ARG A 637 -27.98 27.56 24.92
N ASN A 638 -27.92 28.88 25.11
CA ASN A 638 -28.18 29.88 24.08
C ASN A 638 -26.95 30.21 23.21
N GLY A 639 -25.84 29.47 23.36
CA GLY A 639 -24.62 29.64 22.57
C GLY A 639 -23.79 30.88 22.95
N ARG A 640 -24.01 31.46 24.13
CA ARG A 640 -23.17 32.55 24.65
C ARG A 640 -21.98 31.98 25.41
N LYS A 641 -20.87 32.73 25.41
CA LYS A 641 -19.65 32.36 26.12
C LYS A 641 -19.85 32.49 27.61
N VAL A 642 -19.66 31.39 28.34
CA VAL A 642 -19.65 31.35 29.81
C VAL A 642 -18.25 31.00 30.30
N ALA A 643 -17.72 31.78 31.24
CA ALA A 643 -16.43 31.50 31.84
C ALA A 643 -16.55 30.33 32.81
N LEU A 644 -15.65 29.34 32.72
CA LEU A 644 -15.71 28.13 33.53
C LEU A 644 -15.71 28.45 35.04
N GLY A 645 -14.89 29.41 35.47
CA GLY A 645 -14.83 29.83 36.88
C GLY A 645 -16.10 30.47 37.44
N SER A 646 -17.01 30.96 36.57
CA SER A 646 -18.32 31.48 36.99
C SER A 646 -19.36 30.39 37.20
N TRP A 647 -19.12 29.21 36.62
CA TRP A 647 -19.99 28.04 36.73
C TRP A 647 -19.47 27.04 37.76
N LEU A 648 -18.15 26.84 37.81
CA LEU A 648 -17.46 25.96 38.74
C LEU A 648 -16.47 26.77 39.60
N GLU A 649 -16.79 26.92 40.88
CA GLU A 649 -15.92 27.62 41.82
C GLU A 649 -14.52 26.99 41.88
N GLY A 650 -13.47 27.82 41.81
CA GLY A 650 -12.07 27.36 41.86
C GLY A 650 -11.43 27.06 40.50
N CYS A 651 -12.19 27.01 39.40
CA CYS A 651 -11.69 26.82 38.03
C CYS A 651 -11.30 28.15 37.36
N GLU A 652 -10.45 28.93 38.02
CA GLU A 652 -9.89 30.17 37.47
C GLU A 652 -8.56 29.92 36.74
N VAL A 653 -8.26 30.74 35.72
CA VAL A 653 -7.08 30.59 34.85
C VAL A 653 -5.78 30.47 35.65
N GLY A 654 -5.67 31.18 36.77
CA GLY A 654 -4.50 31.12 37.66
C GLY A 654 -4.32 29.77 38.37
N LYS A 655 -5.42 29.14 38.83
CA LYS A 655 -5.38 27.88 39.59
C LYS A 655 -5.27 26.65 38.70
N VAL A 656 -5.94 26.67 37.54
CA VAL A 656 -5.89 25.55 36.56
C VAL A 656 -4.49 25.38 35.96
N GLY A 657 -3.75 26.48 35.80
CA GLY A 657 -2.35 26.45 35.38
C GLY A 657 -1.42 25.70 36.35
N ASP A 658 -1.74 25.70 37.64
CA ASP A 658 -0.96 25.00 38.68
C ASP A 658 -1.20 23.48 38.64
N PHE A 659 -2.41 23.02 38.29
CA PHE A 659 -2.76 21.59 38.19
C PHE A 659 -2.26 20.92 36.91
N THR A 660 -2.14 21.66 35.81
CA THR A 660 -1.74 21.11 34.50
C THR A 660 -0.22 21.11 34.27
N GLY A 661 0.56 21.71 35.19
CA GLY A 661 2.02 21.84 35.08
C GLY A 661 2.51 22.68 33.89
N LYS A 662 1.58 23.29 33.12
CA LYS A 662 1.87 24.08 31.93
C LYS A 662 1.72 25.56 32.24
N SER A 663 2.85 26.19 32.58
CA SER A 663 2.92 27.65 32.61
C SER A 663 2.69 28.21 31.20
N ARG A 664 1.49 28.73 30.97
CA ARG A 664 1.17 29.84 30.05
C ARG A 664 1.55 29.71 28.56
N LYS A 665 1.74 28.51 27.99
CA LYS A 665 2.05 28.38 26.55
C LYS A 665 1.18 27.38 25.80
N LYS A 666 0.26 27.96 25.02
CA LYS A 666 -0.44 27.51 23.80
C LYS A 666 -1.17 26.18 23.83
#